data_AF-A0A4S8P6W0-F1
#
_entry.id   AF-A0A4S8P6W0-F1
#
_cell.length_a   1.000
_cell.length_b   1.000
_cell.length_c   1.000
_cell.angle_alpha   90.00
_cell.angle_beta   90.00
_cell.angle_gamma   90.00
#
_symmetry.space_group_name_H-M   'P 1'
#
loop_
_entity.id
_entity.type
_entity.pdbx_description
1 polymer ?
#
loop_
_entity_poly.entity_id
_entity_poly.type
_entity_poly.pdbx_seq_one_letter_code
_entity_poly.pdbx_strand_id
1 'polypeptide(L)'
;MAVVGSNMIVGDPTPTGAKFTAKVATGPVRIAVSTSPAMLSPVYTASASVDADAFATVAISGLDPETRYYWQVEDNGVLDTAATGQFPTAPPEGTLSTFTFGISSCGGSGPDYPGVGAVLAASRISNAPIYGTVADRAVAENWAFWSSLGDEFYYDLGSGSHGIVGGTSLANYKRGHDDVLLQPNRAKLMRSVPFLVQKDDHDGGSNDHDGTLVGLRNFNTAIRSRRPNPAYGDAASDGGTYYAHEYGGILFISSDTRTFRTPNGATDDASKTMLGSDQKAWMRSVLESSTAYAFCWLMPSQWIGAQADSWASYQTEQGELLGMLAETGWIDRMWMVQGDRHSLAIDTGTHSGFPVLMASGLDSAPLAMQASLFDTGPDYPGRELYGTVTVTDLGDAIGIRLAGYEGLTLWGEYSFEIALPPAPPVPPATLQALTSGSHTALFEARLVTPGQTGDDPEGETIDLLGGDVQYDATADIYANASVSLAGEWPRRATDPLAPYGARELFLRRGIATGDGDVWVSLGYFRLNSTGEDDVTASGQVPIALTCPDRMAAIIDDRFMAPRQLAAGRTVGAVIRDLVTETMPSAVVDFDDEFEFATLARSVIGQESRLELLRDICKAGAKVMHFGGDGRLKVRSLPGVEAPLWDIAAGEHGVLIKASRKLTRERVYNVIVVRSSGADMNAPVQAIVADMDPTSPTYVNGPFGRVPRFYTSPLLTTAAQCHDAGVALLSQSLGMPYNASLTAICNPAIRPWDTARVTYPTGDREVHIMQSVTVPLDAATALTGATREQTRTLIGAY
;
A
#
# COMPACT_ATOMS: atom_id res chain seq x y z
N MET A 1 4.34 49.51 17.49
CA MET A 1 3.01 49.08 17.95
C MET A 1 3.02 47.57 17.86
N ALA A 2 2.81 46.89 18.99
CA ALA A 2 2.85 45.43 19.02
C ALA A 2 1.73 44.87 18.14
N VAL A 3 2.10 43.95 17.24
CA VAL A 3 1.18 43.14 16.45
C VAL A 3 0.14 42.54 17.39
N VAL A 4 -1.13 42.51 16.97
CA VAL A 4 -2.21 41.83 17.68
C VAL A 4 -1.95 40.32 17.56
N GLY A 5 -1.04 39.80 18.38
CA GLY A 5 -0.73 38.40 18.46
C GLY A 5 -1.91 37.65 19.06
N SER A 6 -2.79 37.10 18.22
CA SER A 6 -3.72 36.06 18.68
C SER A 6 -4.23 35.10 17.61
N ASN A 7 -4.29 35.46 16.32
CA ASN A 7 -5.00 34.62 15.35
C ASN A 7 -4.10 34.11 14.22
N MET A 8 -3.39 33.02 14.49
CA MET A 8 -2.55 32.34 13.50
C MET A 8 -2.61 30.82 13.68
N ILE A 9 -2.56 30.09 12.58
CA ILE A 9 -2.74 28.64 12.51
C ILE A 9 -1.83 28.08 11.42
N VAL A 10 -1.26 26.91 11.68
CA VAL A 10 -0.53 26.11 10.69
C VAL A 10 -1.35 24.87 10.33
N GLY A 11 -1.31 24.42 9.09
CA GLY A 11 -1.99 23.22 8.60
C GLY A 11 -1.37 22.72 7.31
N ASP A 12 -1.96 21.68 6.72
CA ASP A 12 -1.52 21.04 5.48
C ASP A 12 0.00 20.74 5.46
N PRO A 13 0.51 19.95 6.43
CA PRO A 13 1.91 19.57 6.43
C PRO A 13 2.19 18.67 5.22
N THR A 14 3.20 19.04 4.45
CA THR A 14 3.67 18.31 3.26
C THR A 14 5.11 17.86 3.49
N PRO A 15 5.68 17.00 2.62
CA PRO A 15 7.07 16.57 2.76
C PRO A 15 8.07 17.72 2.72
N THR A 16 7.71 18.87 2.15
CA THR A 16 8.63 19.99 1.98
C THR A 16 8.13 21.31 2.54
N GLY A 17 7.04 21.32 3.33
CA GLY A 17 6.45 22.57 3.77
C GLY A 17 5.11 22.44 4.48
N ALA A 18 4.42 23.57 4.64
CA ALA A 18 3.11 23.68 5.27
C ALA A 18 2.39 24.96 4.81
N LYS A 19 1.10 25.06 5.12
CA LYS A 19 0.28 26.27 4.96
C LYS A 19 0.06 26.98 6.30
N PHE A 20 -0.02 28.30 6.23
CA PHE A 20 -0.25 29.17 7.37
C PHE A 20 -1.36 30.15 7.04
N THR A 21 -2.27 30.37 7.99
CA THR A 21 -3.23 31.46 7.94
C THR A 21 -3.00 32.36 9.15
N ALA A 22 -2.81 33.65 8.91
CA ALA A 22 -2.54 34.62 9.97
C ALA A 22 -3.34 35.91 9.78
N LYS A 23 -3.87 36.43 10.89
CA LYS A 23 -4.40 37.79 10.99
C LYS A 23 -3.31 38.72 11.47
N VAL A 24 -3.14 39.85 10.81
CA VAL A 24 -2.13 40.86 11.18
C VAL A 24 -2.74 42.26 11.27
N ALA A 25 -1.96 43.26 11.70
CA ALA A 25 -2.47 44.62 11.86
C ALA A 25 -2.46 45.40 10.53
N THR A 26 -1.41 45.23 9.73
CA THR A 26 -1.23 46.04 8.50
C THR A 26 -1.05 45.23 7.23
N GLY A 27 -0.27 44.14 7.27
CA GLY A 27 0.19 43.44 6.08
C GLY A 27 1.22 44.23 5.26
N PRO A 28 1.86 43.61 4.26
CA PRO A 28 1.68 42.22 3.85
C PRO A 28 2.25 41.21 4.86
N VAL A 29 1.87 39.95 4.72
CA VAL A 29 2.27 38.83 5.59
C VAL A 29 3.40 38.02 4.95
N ARG A 30 4.40 37.65 5.75
CA ARG A 30 5.32 36.53 5.50
C ARG A 30 5.40 35.63 6.72
N ILE A 31 5.80 34.38 6.54
CA ILE A 31 6.12 33.47 7.65
C ILE A 31 7.61 33.18 7.60
N ALA A 32 8.31 33.44 8.69
CA ALA A 32 9.68 33.00 8.91
C ALA A 32 9.65 31.59 9.48
N VAL A 33 10.47 30.69 8.93
CA VAL A 33 10.55 29.28 9.32
C VAL A 33 12.01 28.89 9.55
N SER A 34 12.30 28.22 10.66
CA SER A 34 13.67 27.82 11.05
C SER A 34 13.64 26.53 11.87
N THR A 35 14.70 25.72 11.80
CA THR A 35 14.91 24.59 12.72
C THR A 35 15.32 25.04 14.12
N SER A 36 15.59 26.34 14.33
CA SER A 36 15.92 26.92 15.61
C SER A 36 14.74 27.70 16.21
N PRO A 37 14.39 27.48 17.50
CA PRO A 37 13.35 28.26 18.18
C PRO A 37 13.71 29.75 18.29
N ALA A 38 14.99 30.10 18.15
CA ALA A 38 15.47 31.48 18.16
C ALA A 38 15.40 32.16 16.77
N MET A 39 14.76 31.52 15.77
CA MET A 39 14.71 31.97 14.37
C MET A 39 16.09 32.27 13.78
N LEU A 40 17.04 31.35 13.95
CA LEU A 40 18.35 31.45 13.31
C LEU A 40 18.25 31.03 11.82
N SER A 41 18.83 31.83 10.93
CA SER A 41 18.84 31.57 9.47
C SER A 41 17.48 31.19 8.89
N PRO A 42 16.41 31.96 9.13
CA PRO A 42 15.07 31.56 8.72
C PRO A 42 14.90 31.62 7.20
N VAL A 43 14.12 30.70 6.66
CA VAL A 43 13.55 30.76 5.31
C VAL A 43 12.19 31.46 5.41
N TYR A 44 11.86 32.27 4.42
CA TYR A 44 10.60 33.01 4.38
C TYR A 44 9.68 32.48 3.29
N THR A 45 8.37 32.48 3.56
CA THR A 45 7.36 32.37 2.51
C THR A 45 7.44 33.56 1.54
N ALA A 46 6.78 33.43 0.40
CA ALA A 46 6.43 34.60 -0.41
C ALA A 46 5.56 35.58 0.41
N SER A 47 5.69 36.88 0.09
CA SER A 47 4.86 37.94 0.68
C SER A 47 3.45 37.92 0.11
N ALA A 48 2.43 37.99 0.97
CA ALA A 48 1.03 38.04 0.56
C ALA A 48 0.29 39.25 1.15
N SER A 49 -0.55 39.88 0.33
CA SER A 49 -1.47 40.92 0.78
C SER A 49 -2.56 40.32 1.67
N VAL A 50 -2.99 41.08 2.67
CA VAL A 50 -4.12 40.68 3.52
C VAL A 50 -5.46 40.98 2.84
N ASP A 51 -6.49 40.21 3.20
CA ASP A 51 -7.87 40.44 2.83
C ASP A 51 -8.48 41.63 3.61
N ALA A 52 -9.77 41.91 3.36
CA ALA A 52 -10.49 42.99 4.02
C ALA A 52 -10.62 42.81 5.55
N ASP A 53 -10.40 41.60 6.06
CA ASP A 53 -10.44 41.27 7.49
C ASP A 53 -9.03 41.14 8.08
N ALA A 54 -8.01 41.58 7.34
CA ALA A 54 -6.59 41.54 7.69
C ALA A 54 -5.98 40.12 7.80
N PHE A 55 -6.55 39.13 7.11
CA PHE A 55 -5.99 37.78 7.01
C PHE A 55 -5.23 37.52 5.71
N ALA A 56 -4.21 36.68 5.78
CA ALA A 56 -3.60 36.07 4.61
C ALA A 56 -3.32 34.59 4.85
N THR A 57 -3.42 33.79 3.78
CA THR A 57 -2.94 32.41 3.74
C THR A 57 -1.72 32.32 2.84
N VAL A 58 -0.64 31.74 3.35
CA VAL A 58 0.63 31.56 2.64
C VAL A 58 1.14 30.13 2.83
N ALA A 59 1.93 29.65 1.88
CA ALA A 59 2.56 28.35 1.93
C ALA A 59 4.08 28.49 1.85
N ILE A 60 4.80 27.58 2.51
CA ILE A 60 6.23 27.38 2.34
C ILE A 60 6.48 26.04 1.65
N SER A 61 7.58 25.94 0.89
CA SER A 61 8.04 24.72 0.24
C SER A 61 9.57 24.66 0.27
N GLY A 62 10.16 23.51 -0.07
CA GLY A 62 11.61 23.33 -0.14
C GLY A 62 12.31 23.16 1.22
N LEU A 63 11.55 22.79 2.24
CA LEU A 63 12.07 22.33 3.53
C LEU A 63 12.44 20.85 3.46
N ASP A 64 13.31 20.40 4.36
CA ASP A 64 13.62 18.97 4.53
C ASP A 64 12.41 18.21 5.10
N PRO A 65 12.13 16.97 4.62
CA PRO A 65 11.08 16.11 5.17
C PRO A 65 11.39 15.66 6.60
N GLU A 66 10.35 15.19 7.30
CA GLU A 66 10.42 14.63 8.67
C GLU A 66 11.18 15.51 9.68
N THR A 67 11.12 16.83 9.48
CA THR A 67 11.91 17.79 10.24
C THR A 67 10.99 18.75 10.98
N ARG A 68 11.27 18.93 12.28
CA ARG A 68 10.54 19.91 13.10
C ARG A 68 11.08 21.31 12.86
N TYR A 69 10.18 22.20 12.46
CA TYR A 69 10.43 23.62 12.29
C TYR A 69 9.66 24.44 13.31
N TYR A 70 10.23 25.60 13.62
CA TYR A 70 9.60 26.70 14.33
C TYR A 70 9.19 27.75 13.31
N TRP A 71 8.14 28.51 13.62
CA TRP A 71 7.69 29.59 12.75
C TRP A 71 7.20 30.82 13.51
N GLN A 72 7.34 31.98 12.87
CA GLN A 72 6.90 33.29 13.36
C GLN A 72 6.29 34.11 12.22
N VAL A 73 5.28 34.93 12.53
CA VAL A 73 4.61 35.78 11.54
C VAL A 73 5.36 37.10 11.39
N GLU A 74 5.58 37.55 10.17
CA GLU A 74 6.03 38.89 9.86
C GLU A 74 4.87 39.73 9.32
N ASP A 75 4.60 40.87 9.98
CA ASP A 75 3.62 41.88 9.57
C ASP A 75 4.37 43.10 9.04
N ASN A 76 4.28 43.35 7.73
CA ASN A 76 4.84 44.53 7.09
C ASN A 76 6.34 44.76 7.40
N GLY A 77 7.14 43.68 7.33
CA GLY A 77 8.57 43.72 7.62
C GLY A 77 8.95 43.66 9.10
N VAL A 78 7.97 43.53 10.01
CA VAL A 78 8.21 43.37 11.45
C VAL A 78 7.87 41.96 11.88
N LEU A 79 8.88 41.19 12.31
CA LEU A 79 8.71 39.83 12.81
C LEU A 79 8.10 39.85 14.23
N ASP A 80 7.00 39.13 14.42
CA ASP A 80 6.39 38.92 15.73
C ASP A 80 7.13 37.82 16.50
N THR A 81 7.91 38.25 17.49
CA THR A 81 8.67 37.35 18.37
C THR A 81 7.91 36.99 19.65
N ALA A 82 6.67 37.46 19.84
CA ALA A 82 5.88 37.19 21.04
C ALA A 82 5.20 35.81 21.01
N ALA A 83 4.96 35.27 19.81
CA ALA A 83 4.40 33.94 19.62
C ALA A 83 5.21 33.15 18.59
N THR A 84 5.78 32.03 19.02
CA THR A 84 6.45 31.06 18.14
C THR A 84 5.58 29.82 18.01
N GLY A 85 5.24 29.45 16.78
CA GLY A 85 4.60 28.18 16.47
C GLY A 85 5.61 27.12 16.08
N GLN A 86 5.14 25.89 15.93
CA GLN A 86 5.93 24.73 15.50
C GLN A 86 5.12 23.81 14.59
N PHE A 87 5.81 23.08 13.71
CA PHE A 87 5.25 21.98 12.94
C PHE A 87 6.35 21.02 12.47
N PRO A 88 6.07 19.71 12.35
CA PRO A 88 6.88 18.81 11.54
C PRO A 88 6.47 18.86 10.06
N THR A 89 7.44 18.75 9.15
CA THR A 89 7.17 18.35 7.76
C THR A 89 6.85 16.86 7.68
N ALA A 90 6.05 16.47 6.69
CA ALA A 90 5.68 15.08 6.49
C ALA A 90 6.88 14.23 5.99
N PRO A 91 6.83 12.90 6.15
CA PRO A 91 7.62 11.97 5.36
C PRO A 91 7.27 12.08 3.88
N PRO A 92 8.18 11.71 2.96
CA PRO A 92 7.87 11.63 1.55
C PRO A 92 6.62 10.78 1.27
N GLU A 93 5.82 11.19 0.30
CA GLU A 93 4.61 10.43 -0.09
C GLU A 93 5.00 9.01 -0.52
N GLY A 94 4.24 8.03 -0.07
CA GLY A 94 4.49 6.61 -0.35
C GLY A 94 5.58 5.95 0.51
N THR A 95 6.21 6.64 1.47
CA THR A 95 7.16 6.01 2.40
C THR A 95 6.49 5.61 3.72
N LEU A 96 6.81 4.41 4.21
CA LEU A 96 6.43 4.00 5.56
C LEU A 96 7.14 4.87 6.60
N SER A 97 6.43 5.22 7.66
CA SER A 97 6.96 6.03 8.75
C SER A 97 6.14 5.81 10.02
N THR A 98 6.77 6.05 11.17
CA THR A 98 6.07 6.00 12.46
C THR A 98 5.69 7.40 12.90
N PHE A 99 4.41 7.64 13.14
CA PHE A 99 3.90 8.94 13.58
C PHE A 99 2.60 8.84 14.39
N THR A 100 2.28 9.89 15.14
CA THR A 100 1.02 10.02 15.88
C THR A 100 0.30 11.28 15.47
N PHE A 101 -1.02 11.24 15.36
CA PHE A 101 -1.86 12.43 15.19
C PHE A 101 -3.02 12.43 16.20
N GLY A 102 -3.47 13.63 16.58
CA GLY A 102 -4.58 13.84 17.50
C GLY A 102 -5.91 14.03 16.79
N ILE A 103 -7.02 13.66 17.42
CA ILE A 103 -8.38 13.86 16.91
C ILE A 103 -9.29 14.42 18.01
N SER A 104 -10.16 15.37 17.67
CA SER A 104 -11.25 15.81 18.54
C SER A 104 -12.44 16.38 17.78
N SER A 105 -13.57 16.49 18.47
CA SER A 105 -14.68 17.38 18.13
C SER A 105 -15.35 17.91 19.40
N CYS A 106 -16.33 18.81 19.23
CA CYS A 106 -17.27 19.22 20.28
C CYS A 106 -16.60 20.00 21.43
N GLY A 107 -16.28 21.27 21.15
CA GLY A 107 -15.48 22.14 22.00
C GLY A 107 -16.18 23.41 22.49
N GLY A 108 -17.49 23.38 22.76
CA GLY A 108 -18.19 24.61 23.13
C GLY A 108 -19.66 24.52 23.53
N SER A 109 -20.24 23.33 23.69
CA SER A 109 -21.64 23.20 24.14
C SER A 109 -21.71 23.32 25.65
N GLY A 110 -21.97 24.53 26.16
CA GLY A 110 -21.99 24.80 27.60
C GLY A 110 -20.64 24.47 28.26
N PRO A 111 -19.54 25.10 27.83
CA PRO A 111 -18.18 24.76 28.27
C PRO A 111 -17.99 25.14 29.74
N ASP A 112 -17.21 24.34 30.49
CA ASP A 112 -16.85 24.66 31.87
C ASP A 112 -15.89 25.86 31.94
N TYR A 113 -15.19 26.12 30.83
CA TYR A 113 -14.31 27.26 30.62
C TYR A 113 -14.79 28.08 29.41
N PRO A 114 -15.77 28.99 29.61
CA PRO A 114 -16.29 29.85 28.55
C PRO A 114 -15.22 30.70 27.86
N GLY A 115 -15.54 31.13 26.65
CA GLY A 115 -14.71 32.01 25.85
C GLY A 115 -14.36 33.31 26.56
N VAL A 116 -13.13 33.77 26.32
CA VAL A 116 -12.60 35.03 26.83
C VAL A 116 -12.42 36.04 25.69
N GLY A 117 -12.30 37.31 26.07
CA GLY A 117 -12.17 38.41 25.11
C GLY A 117 -13.53 38.83 24.52
N ALA A 118 -13.47 39.67 23.49
CA ALA A 118 -14.66 40.12 22.78
C ALA A 118 -15.09 39.04 21.77
N VAL A 119 -15.87 38.07 22.21
CA VAL A 119 -16.47 37.02 21.37
C VAL A 119 -17.99 37.21 21.22
N LEU A 120 -18.61 36.62 20.20
CA LEU A 120 -20.06 36.74 19.96
C LEU A 120 -20.90 36.14 21.08
N ALA A 121 -20.55 34.94 21.54
CA ALA A 121 -21.26 34.24 22.61
C ALA A 121 -20.29 33.42 23.46
N ALA A 122 -19.83 33.99 24.58
CA ALA A 122 -18.81 33.37 25.43
C ALA A 122 -19.22 31.98 25.97
N SER A 123 -20.50 31.76 26.26
CA SER A 123 -21.01 30.47 26.74
C SER A 123 -21.15 29.39 25.65
N ARG A 124 -20.70 29.67 24.43
CA ARG A 124 -20.82 28.81 23.24
C ARG A 124 -19.49 28.52 22.56
N ILE A 125 -18.39 28.71 23.28
CA ILE A 125 -17.04 28.51 22.80
C ILE A 125 -16.14 28.24 24.01
N SER A 126 -15.23 27.28 23.90
CA SER A 126 -14.35 26.90 25.01
C SER A 126 -12.99 27.60 24.97
N ASN A 127 -12.44 27.90 26.15
CA ASN A 127 -11.03 28.17 26.38
C ASN A 127 -10.44 27.22 27.44
N ALA A 128 -10.90 25.97 27.48
CA ALA A 128 -10.49 24.99 28.49
C ALA A 128 -8.96 24.77 28.54
N PRO A 129 -8.39 24.50 29.74
CA PRO A 129 -6.97 24.17 29.87
C PRO A 129 -6.54 22.95 29.06
N ILE A 130 -7.46 22.00 28.78
CA ILE A 130 -7.16 20.78 28.03
C ILE A 130 -6.47 21.07 26.70
N TYR A 131 -6.93 22.07 25.92
CA TYR A 131 -6.28 22.44 24.65
C TYR A 131 -4.79 22.80 24.85
N GLY A 132 -4.47 23.50 25.93
CA GLY A 132 -3.10 23.86 26.27
C GLY A 132 -2.26 22.67 26.73
N THR A 133 -2.88 21.72 27.44
CA THR A 133 -2.28 20.45 27.86
C THR A 133 -1.96 19.56 26.67
N VAL A 134 -2.91 19.36 25.74
CA VAL A 134 -2.67 18.52 24.55
C VAL A 134 -1.71 19.19 23.57
N ALA A 135 -1.64 20.52 23.53
CA ALA A 135 -0.62 21.24 22.77
C ALA A 135 0.80 20.91 23.27
N ASP A 136 1.02 20.89 24.58
CA ASP A 136 2.32 20.53 25.16
C ASP A 136 2.66 19.06 24.90
N ARG A 137 1.66 18.17 25.02
CA ARG A 137 1.80 16.75 24.71
C ARG A 137 2.17 16.52 23.24
N ALA A 138 1.46 17.15 22.32
CA ALA A 138 1.71 17.03 20.88
C ALA A 138 3.12 17.48 20.48
N VAL A 139 3.65 18.52 21.13
CA VAL A 139 5.04 18.95 20.92
C VAL A 139 6.02 17.93 21.51
N ALA A 140 5.79 17.48 22.75
CA ALA A 140 6.67 16.54 23.44
C ALA A 140 6.77 15.17 22.74
N GLU A 141 5.66 14.70 22.17
CA GLU A 141 5.55 13.42 21.48
C GLU A 141 5.72 13.55 19.94
N ASN A 142 6.09 14.73 19.46
CA ASN A 142 6.32 15.00 18.04
C ASN A 142 5.14 14.63 17.11
N TRP A 143 3.90 14.96 17.50
CA TRP A 143 2.72 14.62 16.70
C TRP A 143 2.76 15.29 15.31
N ALA A 144 2.32 14.54 14.31
CA ALA A 144 2.28 14.91 12.90
C ALA A 144 1.31 16.08 12.65
N PHE A 145 0.06 15.90 13.09
CA PHE A 145 -1.00 16.89 12.97
C PHE A 145 -2.10 16.64 14.03
N TRP A 146 -3.07 17.55 14.05
CA TRP A 146 -4.33 17.45 14.78
C TRP A 146 -5.49 17.56 13.79
N SER A 147 -6.47 16.67 13.90
CA SER A 147 -7.69 16.69 13.10
C SER A 147 -8.91 17.07 13.96
N SER A 148 -9.53 18.21 13.65
CA SER A 148 -10.80 18.63 14.24
C SER A 148 -11.95 18.18 13.34
N LEU A 149 -12.88 17.39 13.89
CA LEU A 149 -14.03 16.84 13.17
C LEU A 149 -15.32 17.67 13.37
N GLY A 150 -15.17 18.97 13.56
CA GLY A 150 -16.27 19.92 13.74
C GLY A 150 -16.60 20.30 15.19
N ASP A 151 -17.62 21.14 15.31
CA ASP A 151 -18.13 21.72 16.54
C ASP A 151 -17.08 22.48 17.33
N GLU A 152 -16.34 23.35 16.64
CA GLU A 152 -15.35 24.19 17.29
C GLU A 152 -15.99 25.28 18.15
N PHE A 153 -17.21 25.69 17.80
CA PHE A 153 -18.08 26.60 18.56
C PHE A 153 -19.56 26.21 18.34
N TYR A 154 -20.45 26.72 19.21
CA TYR A 154 -21.88 26.40 19.25
C TYR A 154 -22.73 27.66 19.09
N TYR A 155 -22.39 28.49 18.11
CA TYR A 155 -23.08 29.76 17.84
C TYR A 155 -24.39 29.53 17.11
N ASP A 156 -24.55 28.36 16.50
CA ASP A 156 -25.73 27.92 15.76
C ASP A 156 -26.16 28.97 14.73
N LEU A 157 -25.19 29.44 13.95
CA LEU A 157 -25.34 30.60 13.10
C LEU A 157 -26.49 30.38 12.10
N GLY A 158 -27.43 31.34 12.07
CA GLY A 158 -28.60 31.22 11.20
C GLY A 158 -29.80 30.47 11.77
N SER A 159 -29.67 29.82 12.92
CA SER A 159 -30.83 29.32 13.67
C SER A 159 -31.62 30.44 14.37
N GLY A 160 -31.00 31.62 14.56
CA GLY A 160 -31.55 32.69 15.38
C GLY A 160 -31.37 32.47 16.89
N SER A 161 -30.62 31.45 17.28
CA SER A 161 -30.32 31.12 18.68
C SER A 161 -29.21 32.00 19.25
N HIS A 162 -29.02 31.91 20.57
CA HIS A 162 -27.91 32.50 21.34
C HIS A 162 -27.71 34.03 21.19
N GLY A 163 -28.74 34.74 20.70
CA GLY A 163 -28.76 36.21 20.66
C GLY A 163 -27.89 36.84 19.57
N ILE A 164 -27.45 36.07 18.57
CA ILE A 164 -26.58 36.57 17.49
C ILE A 164 -27.42 37.22 16.38
N VAL A 165 -27.16 38.49 16.08
CA VAL A 165 -27.86 39.25 15.03
C VAL A 165 -27.24 38.99 13.65
N GLY A 166 -28.08 38.76 12.63
CA GLY A 166 -27.64 38.56 11.24
C GLY A 166 -26.98 37.18 10.96
N GLY A 167 -27.38 36.16 11.72
CA GLY A 167 -26.70 34.86 11.89
C GLY A 167 -26.04 34.23 10.67
N THR A 168 -26.64 34.28 9.48
CA THR A 168 -26.15 33.58 8.26
C THR A 168 -25.19 34.39 7.38
N SER A 169 -24.77 35.58 7.82
CA SER A 169 -23.85 36.42 7.05
C SER A 169 -22.43 35.84 7.01
N LEU A 170 -21.71 36.04 5.90
CA LEU A 170 -20.30 35.66 5.78
C LEU A 170 -19.44 36.26 6.89
N ALA A 171 -19.73 37.49 7.32
CA ALA A 171 -19.05 38.15 8.42
C ALA A 171 -19.22 37.40 9.75
N ASN A 172 -20.42 36.88 10.05
CA ASN A 172 -20.65 36.11 11.27
C ASN A 172 -19.97 34.75 11.24
N TYR A 173 -19.99 34.05 10.10
CA TYR A 173 -19.26 32.78 9.96
C TYR A 173 -17.75 32.97 10.12
N LYS A 174 -17.18 33.97 9.45
CA LYS A 174 -15.77 34.35 9.66
C LYS A 174 -15.50 34.70 11.12
N ARG A 175 -16.42 35.43 11.77
CA ARG A 175 -16.28 35.81 13.17
C ARG A 175 -16.28 34.60 14.11
N GLY A 176 -17.07 33.56 13.87
CA GLY A 176 -17.03 32.32 14.65
C GLY A 176 -15.64 31.68 14.66
N HIS A 177 -15.04 31.52 13.47
CA HIS A 177 -13.68 30.98 13.35
C HIS A 177 -12.60 31.92 13.93
N ASP A 178 -12.77 33.24 13.78
CA ASP A 178 -11.88 34.24 14.40
C ASP A 178 -11.95 34.18 15.94
N ASP A 179 -13.14 33.97 16.52
CA ASP A 179 -13.36 33.88 17.96
C ASP A 179 -12.72 32.61 18.54
N VAL A 180 -12.67 31.50 17.77
CA VAL A 180 -11.90 30.29 18.12
C VAL A 180 -10.41 30.59 18.24
N LEU A 181 -9.85 31.29 17.27
CA LEU A 181 -8.45 31.68 17.28
C LEU A 181 -8.14 32.71 18.36
N LEU A 182 -9.13 33.47 18.85
CA LEU A 182 -8.96 34.41 19.95
C LEU A 182 -8.75 33.72 21.31
N GLN A 183 -9.10 32.43 21.45
CA GLN A 183 -9.01 31.71 22.72
C GLN A 183 -7.57 31.25 23.00
N PRO A 184 -6.90 31.74 24.07
CA PRO A 184 -5.49 31.49 24.30
C PRO A 184 -5.06 30.01 24.28
N ASN A 185 -5.83 29.12 24.91
CA ASN A 185 -5.50 27.70 24.97
C ASN A 185 -5.69 27.00 23.62
N ARG A 186 -6.73 27.38 22.85
CA ARG A 186 -6.96 26.84 21.50
C ARG A 186 -5.92 27.34 20.51
N ALA A 187 -5.62 28.62 20.57
CA ALA A 187 -4.62 29.25 19.72
C ALA A 187 -3.23 28.68 19.99
N LYS A 188 -2.92 28.28 21.23
CA LYS A 188 -1.69 27.53 21.55
C LYS A 188 -1.64 26.21 20.78
N LEU A 189 -2.69 25.38 20.85
CA LEU A 189 -2.75 24.12 20.11
C LEU A 189 -2.59 24.31 18.60
N MET A 190 -3.37 25.21 18.01
CA MET A 190 -3.38 25.50 16.56
C MET A 190 -2.05 26.07 16.03
N ARG A 191 -1.17 26.58 16.90
CA ARG A 191 0.18 27.03 16.53
C ARG A 191 1.26 25.98 16.77
N SER A 192 1.03 25.03 17.67
CA SER A 192 2.03 24.05 18.11
C SER A 192 2.11 22.80 17.23
N VAL A 193 1.03 22.52 16.49
CA VAL A 193 0.90 21.34 15.62
C VAL A 193 0.03 21.72 14.41
N PRO A 194 0.30 21.21 13.19
CA PRO A 194 -0.59 21.38 12.05
C PRO A 194 -2.02 20.99 12.41
N PHE A 195 -2.97 21.87 12.16
CA PHE A 195 -4.34 21.74 12.62
C PHE A 195 -5.30 21.73 11.43
N LEU A 196 -5.76 20.52 11.09
CA LEU A 196 -6.68 20.25 10.00
C LEU A 196 -8.11 20.30 10.51
N VAL A 197 -8.98 21.01 9.80
CA VAL A 197 -10.35 21.28 10.28
C VAL A 197 -11.36 20.76 9.29
N GLN A 198 -12.35 20.03 9.80
CA GLN A 198 -13.63 19.85 9.14
C GLN A 198 -14.74 20.48 10.00
N LYS A 199 -15.85 20.84 9.37
CA LYS A 199 -17.04 21.32 10.06
C LYS A 199 -17.98 20.19 10.47
N ASP A 200 -18.80 20.50 11.47
CA ASP A 200 -20.07 19.81 11.72
C ASP A 200 -21.21 20.84 11.83
N ASP A 201 -22.34 20.50 12.44
CA ASP A 201 -23.54 21.32 12.42
C ASP A 201 -23.41 22.62 13.21
N HIS A 202 -22.86 22.59 14.42
CA HIS A 202 -22.88 23.75 15.32
C HIS A 202 -21.92 24.89 14.92
N ASP A 203 -20.92 24.57 14.09
CA ASP A 203 -20.08 25.55 13.39
C ASP A 203 -20.90 26.41 12.40
N GLY A 204 -22.02 25.85 11.92
CA GLY A 204 -22.77 26.30 10.77
C GLY A 204 -24.19 26.78 11.05
N GLY A 205 -25.00 25.96 11.72
CA GLY A 205 -26.45 26.04 11.81
C GLY A 205 -26.98 25.52 13.14
N SER A 206 -28.30 25.33 13.25
CA SER A 206 -28.85 24.61 14.41
C SER A 206 -28.38 23.16 14.43
N ASN A 207 -28.60 22.51 15.57
CA ASN A 207 -28.54 21.05 15.70
C ASN A 207 -29.19 20.37 14.50
N ASP A 208 -28.54 19.34 13.97
CA ASP A 208 -28.98 18.48 12.87
C ASP A 208 -29.14 19.18 11.51
N HIS A 209 -28.52 20.34 11.29
CA HIS A 209 -28.71 21.02 10.01
C HIS A 209 -28.20 20.18 8.84
N ASP A 210 -28.77 20.46 7.67
CA ASP A 210 -28.49 19.77 6.42
C ASP A 210 -28.17 20.78 5.30
N GLY A 211 -28.15 20.32 4.05
CA GLY A 211 -27.85 21.13 2.86
C GLY A 211 -28.85 22.26 2.59
N THR A 212 -29.97 22.32 3.33
CA THR A 212 -30.98 23.38 3.22
C THR A 212 -30.67 24.61 4.09
N LEU A 213 -29.58 24.59 4.87
CA LEU A 213 -29.17 25.71 5.71
C LEU A 213 -29.03 27.01 4.89
N VAL A 214 -29.81 28.01 5.29
CA VAL A 214 -29.69 29.37 4.74
C VAL A 214 -28.30 29.90 5.09
N GLY A 215 -27.49 30.26 4.09
CA GLY A 215 -26.13 30.76 4.31
C GLY A 215 -25.03 29.70 4.24
N LEU A 216 -25.33 28.45 3.91
CA LEU A 216 -24.35 27.37 3.77
C LEU A 216 -23.14 27.72 2.86
N ARG A 217 -23.35 28.45 1.76
CA ARG A 217 -22.26 28.94 0.90
C ARG A 217 -21.34 29.94 1.59
N ASN A 218 -21.90 30.80 2.45
CA ASN A 218 -21.11 31.72 3.28
C ASN A 218 -20.30 30.94 4.32
N PHE A 219 -20.90 29.90 4.90
CA PHE A 219 -20.23 29.02 5.85
C PHE A 219 -19.02 28.31 5.21
N ASN A 220 -19.22 27.69 4.05
CA ASN A 220 -18.14 27.08 3.26
C ASN A 220 -17.02 28.08 2.94
N THR A 221 -17.39 29.28 2.49
CA THR A 221 -16.44 30.36 2.20
C THR A 221 -15.63 30.76 3.44
N ALA A 222 -16.26 30.84 4.61
CA ALA A 222 -15.60 31.21 5.86
C ALA A 222 -14.51 30.19 6.24
N ILE A 223 -14.83 28.88 6.23
CA ILE A 223 -13.87 27.81 6.50
C ILE A 223 -12.70 27.90 5.52
N ARG A 224 -12.99 27.93 4.22
CA ARG A 224 -11.98 28.01 3.14
C ARG A 224 -11.06 29.23 3.28
N SER A 225 -11.56 30.33 3.84
CA SER A 225 -10.79 31.57 4.04
C SER A 225 -10.02 31.65 5.36
N ARG A 226 -10.31 30.77 6.33
CA ARG A 226 -9.73 30.83 7.68
C ARG A 226 -8.89 29.61 8.04
N ARG A 227 -9.05 28.48 7.36
CA ARG A 227 -8.38 27.22 7.68
C ARG A 227 -7.34 26.87 6.62
N PRO A 228 -6.05 26.67 7.00
CA PRO A 228 -5.00 26.26 6.08
C PRO A 228 -5.07 24.75 5.78
N ASN A 229 -6.22 24.29 5.31
CA ASN A 229 -6.44 22.89 4.94
C ASN A 229 -5.71 22.53 3.62
N PRO A 230 -5.58 21.21 3.33
CA PRO A 230 -5.27 20.72 2.00
C PRO A 230 -6.22 21.28 0.94
N ALA A 231 -5.85 21.11 -0.33
CA ALA A 231 -6.70 21.54 -1.43
C ALA A 231 -8.08 20.86 -1.34
N TYR A 232 -9.15 21.66 -1.39
CA TYR A 232 -10.50 21.15 -1.36
C TYR A 232 -10.85 20.44 -2.67
N GLY A 233 -11.59 19.33 -2.57
CA GLY A 233 -12.01 18.56 -3.75
C GLY A 233 -13.05 19.27 -4.60
N ASP A 234 -13.83 20.17 -4.01
CA ASP A 234 -14.76 21.03 -4.74
C ASP A 234 -14.04 22.30 -5.23
N ALA A 235 -14.05 22.49 -6.56
CA ALA A 235 -13.41 23.62 -7.23
C ALA A 235 -14.12 24.96 -7.01
N ALA A 236 -15.40 24.96 -6.62
CA ALA A 236 -16.13 26.18 -6.34
C ALA A 236 -15.61 26.84 -5.05
N SER A 237 -15.34 28.15 -5.09
CA SER A 237 -14.80 28.89 -3.94
C SER A 237 -15.76 28.92 -2.73
N ASP A 238 -17.04 28.67 -2.95
CA ASP A 238 -18.11 28.54 -1.94
C ASP A 238 -18.69 27.11 -1.85
N GLY A 239 -18.03 26.14 -2.49
CA GLY A 239 -18.39 24.73 -2.52
C GLY A 239 -18.00 23.95 -1.27
N GLY A 240 -18.28 22.64 -1.26
CA GLY A 240 -18.09 21.75 -0.10
C GLY A 240 -16.65 21.74 0.43
N THR A 241 -16.45 21.47 1.71
CA THR A 241 -15.14 21.59 2.39
C THR A 241 -14.42 20.26 2.60
N TYR A 242 -14.72 19.25 1.76
CA TYR A 242 -14.02 17.97 1.77
C TYR A 242 -12.65 18.08 1.09
N TYR A 243 -11.68 17.31 1.57
CA TYR A 243 -10.31 17.30 1.07
C TYR A 243 -9.62 15.98 1.38
N ALA A 244 -8.52 15.72 0.68
CA ALA A 244 -7.64 14.58 0.93
C ALA A 244 -6.19 15.07 1.10
N HIS A 245 -5.39 14.30 1.83
CA HIS A 245 -3.94 14.46 1.90
C HIS A 245 -3.28 13.12 2.20
N GLU A 246 -1.99 13.00 1.88
CA GLU A 246 -1.17 11.86 2.28
C GLU A 246 -0.13 12.30 3.31
N TYR A 247 0.16 11.43 4.28
CA TYR A 247 1.24 11.63 5.24
C TYR A 247 2.06 10.34 5.29
N GLY A 248 3.25 10.37 4.67
CA GLY A 248 4.00 9.15 4.37
C GLY A 248 3.20 8.24 3.44
N GLY A 249 3.03 6.98 3.83
CA GLY A 249 2.28 5.96 3.10
C GLY A 249 0.80 5.83 3.49
N ILE A 250 0.21 6.83 4.18
CA ILE A 250 -1.19 6.79 4.63
C ILE A 250 -2.01 7.88 3.92
N LEU A 251 -3.12 7.47 3.30
CA LEU A 251 -4.11 8.38 2.74
C LEU A 251 -5.11 8.82 3.81
N PHE A 252 -5.44 10.11 3.84
CA PHE A 252 -6.47 10.67 4.70
C PHE A 252 -7.53 11.36 3.85
N ILE A 253 -8.81 11.03 4.06
CA ILE A 253 -9.94 11.72 3.43
C ILE A 253 -10.81 12.34 4.51
N SER A 254 -11.02 13.65 4.44
CA SER A 254 -11.96 14.37 5.30
C SER A 254 -13.27 14.63 4.58
N SER A 255 -14.35 14.05 5.11
CA SER A 255 -15.70 14.18 4.54
C SER A 255 -16.40 15.45 5.01
N ASP A 256 -17.08 16.14 4.09
CA ASP A 256 -18.10 17.13 4.42
C ASP A 256 -19.47 16.44 4.50
N THR A 257 -20.04 16.33 5.70
CA THR A 257 -21.32 15.64 5.94
C THR A 257 -22.50 16.60 6.06
N ARG A 258 -22.30 17.90 5.79
CA ARG A 258 -23.33 18.94 6.00
C ARG A 258 -23.72 19.66 4.72
N THR A 259 -22.79 19.88 3.79
CA THR A 259 -23.07 20.70 2.59
C THR A 259 -24.11 20.08 1.66
N PHE A 260 -24.03 18.77 1.45
CA PHE A 260 -24.86 18.07 0.46
C PHE A 260 -25.96 17.23 1.08
N ARG A 261 -26.04 17.23 2.41
CA ARG A 261 -26.92 16.38 3.18
C ARG A 261 -28.39 16.69 2.85
N THR A 262 -29.13 15.65 2.51
CA THR A 262 -30.59 15.66 2.39
C THR A 262 -31.21 15.62 3.80
N PRO A 263 -32.39 16.20 4.06
CA PRO A 263 -32.98 16.15 5.41
C PRO A 263 -33.05 14.76 6.04
N ASN A 264 -32.75 14.68 7.34
CA ASN A 264 -32.69 13.41 8.10
C ASN A 264 -33.97 12.59 8.01
N GLY A 265 -35.14 13.25 7.98
CA GLY A 265 -36.45 12.62 7.88
C GLY A 265 -36.89 12.21 6.47
N ALA A 266 -36.08 12.47 5.43
CA ALA A 266 -36.38 11.99 4.09
C ALA A 266 -36.35 10.45 4.03
N THR A 267 -37.11 9.86 3.12
CA THR A 267 -37.08 8.41 2.86
C THR A 267 -35.66 7.97 2.52
N ASP A 268 -35.15 6.96 3.21
CA ASP A 268 -33.84 6.37 2.91
C ASP A 268 -33.94 5.52 1.64
N ASP A 269 -33.63 6.16 0.51
CA ASP A 269 -33.57 5.58 -0.83
C ASP A 269 -32.37 6.17 -1.60
N ALA A 270 -32.18 5.76 -2.86
CA ALA A 270 -31.05 6.17 -3.68
C ALA A 270 -30.96 7.69 -3.97
N SER A 271 -32.01 8.46 -3.65
CA SER A 271 -32.00 9.93 -3.79
C SER A 271 -31.56 10.65 -2.53
N LYS A 272 -31.63 9.99 -1.36
CA LYS A 272 -31.18 10.55 -0.09
C LYS A 272 -29.68 10.39 0.07
N THR A 273 -29.00 11.48 0.42
CA THR A 273 -27.54 11.52 0.48
C THR A 273 -27.05 12.37 1.66
N MET A 274 -25.95 11.95 2.26
CA MET A 274 -25.10 12.67 3.22
C MET A 274 -24.00 13.46 2.49
N LEU A 275 -23.27 12.81 1.57
CA LEU A 275 -22.06 13.36 0.95
C LEU A 275 -22.31 14.06 -0.39
N GLY A 276 -23.42 13.76 -1.07
CA GLY A 276 -23.72 14.24 -2.42
C GLY A 276 -22.97 13.48 -3.52
N SER A 277 -23.44 13.62 -4.76
CA SER A 277 -22.84 12.94 -5.93
C SER A 277 -21.40 13.37 -6.19
N ASP A 278 -21.11 14.66 -6.05
CA ASP A 278 -19.84 15.24 -6.48
C ASP A 278 -18.70 14.82 -5.54
N GLN A 279 -18.95 14.84 -4.22
CA GLN A 279 -17.98 14.35 -3.24
C GLN A 279 -17.74 12.84 -3.37
N LYS A 280 -18.79 12.04 -3.64
CA LYS A 280 -18.62 10.59 -3.86
C LYS A 280 -17.79 10.29 -5.10
N ALA A 281 -18.06 10.99 -6.20
CA ALA A 281 -17.30 10.83 -7.44
C ALA A 281 -15.83 11.27 -7.24
N TRP A 282 -15.61 12.38 -6.54
CA TRP A 282 -14.27 12.84 -6.17
C TRP A 282 -13.54 11.82 -5.26
N MET A 283 -14.22 11.31 -4.23
CA MET A 283 -13.65 10.32 -3.31
C MET A 283 -13.23 9.05 -4.06
N ARG A 284 -14.08 8.53 -4.96
CA ARG A 284 -13.73 7.41 -5.83
C ARG A 284 -12.45 7.69 -6.62
N SER A 285 -12.34 8.87 -7.26
CA SER A 285 -11.15 9.24 -8.02
C SER A 285 -9.89 9.30 -7.15
N VAL A 286 -9.99 9.76 -5.91
CA VAL A 286 -8.87 9.76 -4.96
C VAL A 286 -8.46 8.33 -4.62
N LEU A 287 -9.43 7.48 -4.27
CA LEU A 287 -9.20 6.07 -3.92
C LEU A 287 -8.61 5.26 -5.09
N GLU A 288 -9.05 5.50 -6.32
CA GLU A 288 -8.55 4.80 -7.51
C GLU A 288 -7.14 5.27 -7.94
N SER A 289 -6.74 6.49 -7.57
CA SER A 289 -5.45 7.07 -7.97
C SER A 289 -4.36 6.98 -6.91
N SER A 290 -4.71 6.85 -5.62
CA SER A 290 -3.75 6.80 -4.53
C SER A 290 -2.98 5.48 -4.50
N THR A 291 -1.67 5.58 -4.32
CA THR A 291 -0.75 4.46 -4.11
C THR A 291 -0.40 4.25 -2.64
N ALA A 292 -1.06 4.96 -1.72
CA ALA A 292 -0.85 4.80 -0.29
C ALA A 292 -1.14 3.35 0.14
N TYR A 293 -0.48 2.92 1.20
CA TYR A 293 -0.58 1.56 1.71
C TYR A 293 -1.87 1.34 2.50
N ALA A 294 -2.32 2.36 3.25
CA ALA A 294 -3.52 2.31 4.08
C ALA A 294 -4.29 3.63 4.08
N PHE A 295 -5.54 3.59 4.55
CA PHE A 295 -6.48 4.70 4.49
C PHE A 295 -7.13 5.02 5.84
N CYS A 296 -7.10 6.30 6.24
CA CYS A 296 -7.84 6.83 7.37
C CYS A 296 -8.99 7.73 6.91
N TRP A 297 -10.22 7.35 7.25
CA TRP A 297 -11.40 8.16 6.96
C TRP A 297 -11.75 9.08 8.14
N LEU A 298 -11.71 10.40 7.91
CA LEU A 298 -12.07 11.41 8.90
C LEU A 298 -13.55 11.80 8.71
N MET A 299 -14.41 11.41 9.66
CA MET A 299 -15.86 11.52 9.54
C MET A 299 -16.47 12.39 10.65
N PRO A 300 -16.97 13.61 10.36
CA PRO A 300 -17.61 14.46 11.38
C PRO A 300 -18.80 13.77 12.08
N SER A 301 -19.76 13.26 11.29
CA SER A 301 -20.98 12.67 11.81
C SER A 301 -20.82 11.19 12.19
N GLN A 302 -21.59 10.72 13.18
CA GLN A 302 -21.56 9.34 13.67
C GLN A 302 -21.82 8.31 12.56
N TRP A 303 -20.79 7.54 12.16
CA TRP A 303 -20.93 6.38 11.25
C TRP A 303 -21.61 5.22 11.96
N ILE A 304 -21.16 4.94 13.19
CA ILE A 304 -21.86 4.07 14.14
C ILE A 304 -22.69 4.98 15.05
N GLY A 305 -24.01 4.92 14.91
CA GLY A 305 -24.94 5.74 15.67
C GLY A 305 -26.36 5.14 15.68
N ALA A 306 -27.19 5.61 16.60
CA ALA A 306 -28.60 5.18 16.73
C ALA A 306 -29.60 6.33 16.52
N GLN A 307 -29.13 7.55 16.31
CA GLN A 307 -29.96 8.75 16.23
C GLN A 307 -30.22 9.17 14.78
N ALA A 308 -31.27 9.97 14.58
CA ALA A 308 -31.63 10.45 13.25
C ALA A 308 -30.51 11.29 12.60
N ASP A 309 -29.70 12.00 13.40
CA ASP A 309 -28.58 12.81 12.93
C ASP A 309 -27.27 12.01 12.77
N SER A 310 -27.37 10.83 12.17
CA SER A 310 -26.22 9.96 11.96
C SER A 310 -26.39 9.18 10.67
N TRP A 311 -25.37 8.38 10.31
CA TRP A 311 -25.45 7.45 9.20
C TRP A 311 -26.55 6.39 9.35
N ALA A 312 -27.13 6.22 10.55
CA ALA A 312 -28.32 5.38 10.76
C ALA A 312 -29.54 5.81 9.91
N SER A 313 -29.58 7.06 9.46
CA SER A 313 -30.63 7.58 8.57
C SER A 313 -30.30 7.48 7.08
N TYR A 314 -29.10 7.02 6.70
CA TYR A 314 -28.56 7.05 5.33
C TYR A 314 -27.98 5.68 4.94
N GLN A 315 -28.67 4.59 5.29
CA GLN A 315 -28.17 3.22 5.09
C GLN A 315 -28.01 2.87 3.62
N THR A 316 -28.82 3.45 2.73
CA THR A 316 -28.67 3.24 1.28
C THR A 316 -27.33 3.76 0.78
N GLU A 317 -26.95 5.00 1.14
CA GLU A 317 -25.66 5.57 0.76
C GLU A 317 -24.50 4.96 1.54
N GLN A 318 -24.70 4.57 2.81
CA GLN A 318 -23.69 3.86 3.58
C GLN A 318 -23.26 2.57 2.86
N GLY A 319 -24.23 1.79 2.37
CA GLY A 319 -23.97 0.59 1.58
C GLY A 319 -23.25 0.86 0.26
N GLU A 320 -23.59 1.96 -0.43
CA GLU A 320 -22.89 2.41 -1.64
C GLU A 320 -21.40 2.70 -1.38
N LEU A 321 -21.10 3.39 -0.27
CA LEU A 321 -19.73 3.74 0.11
C LEU A 321 -18.93 2.51 0.54
N LEU A 322 -19.54 1.59 1.29
CA LEU A 322 -18.92 0.29 1.61
C LEU A 322 -18.61 -0.51 0.33
N GLY A 323 -19.52 -0.51 -0.64
CA GLY A 323 -19.31 -1.11 -1.96
C GLY A 323 -18.14 -0.47 -2.70
N MET A 324 -18.08 0.87 -2.75
CA MET A 324 -16.97 1.62 -3.34
C MET A 324 -15.63 1.26 -2.70
N LEU A 325 -15.55 1.20 -1.37
CA LEU A 325 -14.33 0.84 -0.64
C LEU A 325 -13.89 -0.60 -0.90
N ALA A 326 -14.83 -1.52 -1.07
CA ALA A 326 -14.53 -2.90 -1.44
C ALA A 326 -14.04 -3.01 -2.89
N GLU A 327 -14.72 -2.36 -3.84
CA GLU A 327 -14.35 -2.33 -5.27
C GLU A 327 -12.97 -1.73 -5.51
N THR A 328 -12.62 -0.70 -4.73
CA THR A 328 -11.32 -0.01 -4.83
C THR A 328 -10.24 -0.65 -3.96
N GLY A 329 -10.55 -1.75 -3.24
CA GLY A 329 -9.58 -2.52 -2.47
C GLY A 329 -9.07 -1.84 -1.19
N TRP A 330 -9.84 -0.90 -0.62
CA TRP A 330 -9.46 -0.17 0.60
C TRP A 330 -10.10 -0.73 1.87
N ILE A 331 -11.22 -1.46 1.75
CA ILE A 331 -12.02 -1.92 2.90
C ILE A 331 -11.20 -2.71 3.94
N ASP A 332 -10.23 -3.52 3.51
CA ASP A 332 -9.40 -4.36 4.38
C ASP A 332 -8.13 -3.66 4.91
N ARG A 333 -7.88 -2.41 4.48
CA ARG A 333 -6.67 -1.64 4.81
C ARG A 333 -7.00 -0.22 5.26
N MET A 334 -8.09 -0.08 6.00
CA MET A 334 -8.57 1.21 6.46
C MET A 334 -9.05 1.22 7.91
N TRP A 335 -9.20 2.44 8.44
CA TRP A 335 -9.92 2.72 9.67
C TRP A 335 -10.61 4.07 9.58
N MET A 336 -11.50 4.34 10.53
CA MET A 336 -12.20 5.61 10.63
C MET A 336 -11.97 6.26 11.99
N VAL A 337 -11.97 7.59 12.00
CA VAL A 337 -12.13 8.41 13.21
C VAL A 337 -13.37 9.28 13.06
N GLN A 338 -14.20 9.35 14.11
CA GLN A 338 -15.47 10.07 14.08
C GLN A 338 -15.71 11.01 15.28
N GLY A 339 -16.61 12.00 15.09
CA GLY A 339 -16.94 13.05 16.06
C GLY A 339 -18.38 13.03 16.61
N ASP A 340 -18.94 14.23 16.82
CA ASP A 340 -20.35 14.56 17.19
C ASP A 340 -20.87 14.07 18.57
N ARG A 341 -20.64 12.82 18.95
CA ARG A 341 -21.39 12.15 20.03
C ARG A 341 -21.19 12.63 21.48
N HIS A 342 -20.21 13.51 21.74
CA HIS A 342 -19.73 13.91 23.08
C HIS A 342 -19.25 12.74 23.95
N SER A 343 -18.63 11.74 23.34
CA SER A 343 -18.05 10.58 24.03
C SER A 343 -16.83 9.99 23.32
N LEU A 344 -16.12 9.13 24.05
CA LEU A 344 -15.16 8.18 23.50
C LEU A 344 -15.82 6.82 23.25
N ALA A 345 -15.49 6.18 22.13
CA ALA A 345 -15.77 4.76 21.92
C ALA A 345 -14.82 4.15 20.88
N ILE A 346 -14.70 2.82 20.88
CA ILE A 346 -13.93 2.09 19.87
C ILE A 346 -14.76 0.92 19.35
N ASP A 347 -14.89 0.79 18.02
CA ASP A 347 -15.33 -0.44 17.37
C ASP A 347 -14.10 -1.14 16.77
N THR A 348 -13.92 -2.43 17.00
CA THR A 348 -12.80 -3.19 16.40
C THR A 348 -13.03 -3.54 14.93
N GLY A 349 -14.16 -3.12 14.36
CA GLY A 349 -14.63 -3.47 13.02
C GLY A 349 -15.78 -4.47 13.02
N THR A 350 -16.17 -4.99 14.19
CA THR A 350 -17.28 -5.96 14.34
C THR A 350 -18.60 -5.42 13.78
N HIS A 351 -18.90 -4.12 13.97
CA HIS A 351 -20.17 -3.55 13.51
C HIS A 351 -20.06 -2.78 12.20
N SER A 352 -18.88 -2.26 11.89
CA SER A 352 -18.67 -1.34 10.77
C SER A 352 -17.92 -1.94 9.58
N GLY A 353 -17.29 -3.11 9.77
CA GLY A 353 -16.44 -3.77 8.78
C GLY A 353 -14.98 -3.32 8.79
N PHE A 354 -14.64 -2.27 9.54
CA PHE A 354 -13.28 -1.74 9.71
C PHE A 354 -13.17 -1.01 11.07
N PRO A 355 -11.99 -0.88 11.70
CA PRO A 355 -11.89 -0.24 13.01
C PRO A 355 -12.35 1.23 13.03
N VAL A 356 -13.05 1.63 14.09
CA VAL A 356 -13.56 3.01 14.27
C VAL A 356 -13.20 3.55 15.66
N LEU A 357 -12.62 4.74 15.73
CA LEU A 357 -12.44 5.51 16.97
C LEU A 357 -13.39 6.71 16.98
N MET A 358 -14.27 6.77 17.98
CA MET A 358 -15.05 7.97 18.28
C MET A 358 -14.31 8.82 19.31
N ALA A 359 -14.04 10.08 18.96
CA ALA A 359 -13.23 11.01 19.76
C ALA A 359 -13.90 12.39 19.84
N SER A 360 -14.89 12.52 20.72
CA SER A 360 -15.71 13.72 20.86
C SER A 360 -15.95 14.08 22.33
N GLY A 361 -16.24 15.36 22.60
CA GLY A 361 -16.45 15.86 23.96
C GLY A 361 -15.21 16.53 24.54
N LEU A 362 -14.45 17.26 23.72
CA LEU A 362 -13.25 17.95 24.18
C LEU A 362 -13.56 18.97 25.28
N ASP A 363 -14.66 19.74 25.12
CA ASP A 363 -15.23 20.55 26.21
C ASP A 363 -16.72 20.86 25.99
N SER A 364 -17.47 19.89 25.50
CA SER A 364 -18.93 19.96 25.41
C SER A 364 -19.58 19.21 26.58
N ALA A 365 -20.77 19.65 27.00
CA ALA A 365 -21.52 19.01 28.07
C ALA A 365 -21.80 17.53 27.72
N PRO A 366 -21.61 16.59 28.68
CA PRO A 366 -21.75 15.17 28.40
C PRO A 366 -23.21 14.80 28.09
N LEU A 367 -23.38 13.90 27.13
CA LEU A 367 -24.68 13.32 26.78
C LEU A 367 -24.95 12.02 27.57
N ALA A 368 -26.18 11.50 27.48
CA ALA A 368 -26.51 10.20 28.06
C ALA A 368 -25.70 9.08 27.39
N MET A 369 -25.27 8.10 28.16
CA MET A 369 -24.57 6.91 27.66
C MET A 369 -25.47 6.08 26.72
N GLN A 370 -24.92 5.60 25.61
CA GLN A 370 -25.55 4.67 24.67
C GLN A 370 -24.92 3.28 24.83
N ALA A 371 -25.73 2.34 25.30
CA ALA A 371 -25.31 0.94 25.40
C ALA A 371 -25.32 0.27 24.02
N SER A 372 -24.42 -0.71 23.82
CA SER A 372 -24.47 -1.71 22.74
C SER A 372 -24.25 -1.26 21.29
N LEU A 373 -23.62 -0.11 21.04
CA LEU A 373 -23.23 0.30 19.68
C LEU A 373 -21.81 -0.10 19.29
N PHE A 374 -20.92 -0.22 20.27
CA PHE A 374 -19.51 -0.53 20.07
C PHE A 374 -19.20 -1.86 20.76
N ASP A 375 -18.32 -2.66 20.16
CA ASP A 375 -17.99 -4.00 20.65
C ASP A 375 -17.00 -3.99 21.84
N THR A 376 -16.24 -2.91 22.02
CA THR A 376 -15.35 -2.72 23.17
C THR A 376 -16.08 -2.25 24.43
N GLY A 377 -17.37 -1.94 24.34
CA GLY A 377 -18.21 -1.52 25.46
C GLY A 377 -19.17 -0.38 25.10
N PRO A 378 -19.94 0.12 26.08
CA PRO A 378 -20.71 1.35 25.88
C PRO A 378 -19.78 2.53 25.62
N ASP A 379 -20.30 3.57 25.00
CA ASP A 379 -19.54 4.81 24.85
C ASP A 379 -19.33 5.51 26.20
N TYR A 380 -18.29 6.34 26.27
CA TYR A 380 -17.85 7.03 27.48
C TYR A 380 -18.09 8.54 27.34
N PRO A 381 -19.27 9.05 27.74
CA PRO A 381 -19.57 10.48 27.68
C PRO A 381 -18.82 11.24 28.77
N GLY A 382 -18.31 12.42 28.44
CA GLY A 382 -17.47 13.20 29.34
C GLY A 382 -16.99 14.51 28.76
N ARG A 383 -16.00 15.10 29.43
CA ARG A 383 -15.25 16.29 29.00
C ARG A 383 -13.76 15.96 28.92
N GLU A 384 -12.99 16.86 28.32
CA GLU A 384 -11.55 16.67 28.14
C GLU A 384 -11.21 15.40 27.33
N LEU A 385 -12.15 14.99 26.47
CA LEU A 385 -12.06 13.78 25.67
C LEU A 385 -11.41 14.08 24.31
N TYR A 386 -10.40 13.30 23.95
CA TYR A 386 -9.79 13.31 22.61
C TYR A 386 -9.21 11.93 22.28
N GLY A 387 -8.91 11.74 21.00
CA GLY A 387 -8.28 10.55 20.47
C GLY A 387 -6.86 10.82 19.99
N THR A 388 -6.03 9.77 19.98
CA THR A 388 -4.80 9.73 19.20
C THR A 388 -4.81 8.48 18.33
N VAL A 389 -4.25 8.59 17.14
CA VAL A 389 -3.91 7.44 16.31
C VAL A 389 -2.41 7.41 16.13
N THR A 390 -1.79 6.29 16.49
CA THR A 390 -0.37 6.02 16.20
C THR A 390 -0.27 5.04 15.04
N VAL A 391 0.44 5.45 14.01
CA VAL A 391 0.85 4.62 12.88
C VAL A 391 2.29 4.19 13.13
N THR A 392 2.57 2.90 13.02
CA THR A 392 3.89 2.31 13.24
C THR A 392 4.32 1.54 11.99
N ASP A 393 5.52 1.82 11.51
CA ASP A 393 6.17 1.00 10.50
C ASP A 393 6.71 -0.28 11.16
N LEU A 394 6.18 -1.44 10.76
CA LEU A 394 6.62 -2.75 11.23
C LEU A 394 7.52 -3.47 10.21
N GLY A 395 7.81 -2.84 9.07
CA GLY A 395 8.59 -3.40 7.96
C GLY A 395 7.74 -4.14 6.92
N ASP A 396 7.04 -5.20 7.32
CA ASP A 396 6.16 -6.01 6.46
C ASP A 396 4.66 -5.75 6.68
N ALA A 397 4.34 -4.88 7.65
CA ALA A 397 3.00 -4.44 7.97
C ALA A 397 3.01 -2.99 8.50
N ILE A 398 1.82 -2.39 8.57
CA ILE A 398 1.58 -1.12 9.26
C ILE A 398 0.78 -1.42 10.53
N GLY A 399 1.34 -1.09 11.69
CA GLY A 399 0.63 -1.15 12.95
C GLY A 399 -0.19 0.11 13.17
N ILE A 400 -1.46 -0.01 13.52
CA ILE A 400 -2.34 1.10 13.87
C ILE A 400 -2.81 0.93 15.32
N ARG A 401 -2.61 1.96 16.14
CA ARG A 401 -3.15 2.04 17.51
C ARG A 401 -4.12 3.20 17.62
N LEU A 402 -5.39 2.87 17.86
CA LEU A 402 -6.46 3.79 18.20
C LEU A 402 -6.49 3.94 19.72
N ALA A 403 -6.43 5.17 20.25
CA ALA A 403 -6.47 5.39 21.70
C ALA A 403 -7.31 6.62 22.05
N GLY A 404 -8.21 6.47 23.04
CA GLY A 404 -9.01 7.57 23.60
C GLY A 404 -8.50 7.98 24.99
N TYR A 405 -8.54 9.27 25.29
CA TYR A 405 -8.04 9.86 26.54
C TYR A 405 -9.06 10.80 27.18
N GLU A 406 -9.09 10.78 28.51
CA GLU A 406 -9.68 11.84 29.35
C GLU A 406 -8.52 12.59 30.01
N GLY A 407 -8.32 13.86 29.62
CA GLY A 407 -7.17 14.64 30.09
C GLY A 407 -5.84 14.03 29.62
N LEU A 408 -5.05 13.47 30.55
CA LEU A 408 -3.82 12.72 30.21
C LEU A 408 -3.96 11.21 30.49
N THR A 409 -5.14 10.78 30.96
CA THR A 409 -5.40 9.40 31.33
C THR A 409 -5.91 8.64 30.11
N LEU A 410 -5.26 7.53 29.77
CA LEU A 410 -5.76 6.61 28.76
C LEU A 410 -7.07 6.00 29.26
N TRP A 411 -8.15 6.20 28.50
CA TRP A 411 -9.44 5.57 28.76
C TRP A 411 -9.51 4.16 28.16
N GLY A 412 -9.12 4.01 26.89
CA GLY A 412 -9.19 2.76 26.16
C GLY A 412 -8.41 2.82 24.85
N GLU A 413 -8.02 1.66 24.34
CA GLU A 413 -7.27 1.52 23.11
C GLU A 413 -7.58 0.21 22.37
N TYR A 414 -7.29 0.21 21.07
CA TYR A 414 -7.31 -0.97 20.22
C TYR A 414 -6.19 -0.85 19.19
N SER A 415 -5.49 -1.97 18.94
CA SER A 415 -4.43 -2.03 17.94
C SER A 415 -4.68 -3.16 16.96
N PHE A 416 -4.33 -2.92 15.71
CA PHE A 416 -4.43 -3.89 14.61
C PHE A 416 -3.33 -3.63 13.58
N GLU A 417 -3.12 -4.59 12.70
CA GLU A 417 -2.09 -4.52 11.66
C GLU A 417 -2.72 -4.58 10.28
N ILE A 418 -2.14 -3.82 9.35
CA ILE A 418 -2.46 -3.86 7.93
C ILE A 418 -1.24 -4.46 7.24
N ALA A 419 -1.36 -5.68 6.73
CA ALA A 419 -0.29 -6.34 6.00
C ALA A 419 0.08 -5.54 4.75
N LEU A 420 1.36 -5.31 4.54
CA LEU A 420 1.83 -4.68 3.31
C LEU A 420 1.88 -5.72 2.19
N PRO A 421 1.65 -5.30 0.93
CA PRO A 421 2.06 -6.15 -0.19
C PRO A 421 3.56 -6.45 -0.03
N PRO A 422 4.00 -7.69 -0.30
CA PRO A 422 5.42 -8.04 -0.19
C PRO A 422 6.25 -7.06 -1.03
N ALA A 423 7.38 -6.62 -0.48
CA ALA A 423 8.28 -5.72 -1.18
C ALA A 423 8.56 -6.23 -2.61
N PRO A 424 8.57 -5.35 -3.63
CA PRO A 424 8.88 -5.80 -4.97
C PRO A 424 10.26 -6.45 -4.97
N PRO A 425 10.44 -7.60 -5.65
CA PRO A 425 11.72 -8.28 -5.69
C PRO A 425 12.78 -7.34 -6.27
N VAL A 426 14.00 -7.38 -5.69
CA VAL A 426 15.14 -6.54 -6.15
C VAL A 426 15.33 -6.73 -7.66
N PRO A 427 15.14 -5.69 -8.49
CA PRO A 427 15.29 -5.83 -9.93
C PRO A 427 16.71 -6.21 -10.33
N PRO A 428 16.92 -7.08 -11.34
CA PRO A 428 18.26 -7.43 -11.83
C PRO A 428 19.11 -6.21 -12.20
N ALA A 429 18.49 -5.15 -12.73
CA ALA A 429 19.15 -3.90 -13.10
C ALA A 429 19.77 -3.17 -11.89
N THR A 430 19.16 -3.24 -10.70
CA THR A 430 19.68 -2.60 -9.47
C THR A 430 21.03 -3.18 -9.09
N LEU A 431 21.22 -4.49 -9.30
CA LEU A 431 22.47 -5.19 -8.97
C LEU A 431 23.55 -5.02 -10.03
N GLN A 432 23.22 -4.54 -11.24
CA GLN A 432 24.21 -4.30 -12.31
C GLN A 432 25.33 -3.37 -11.83
N ALA A 433 24.96 -2.24 -11.21
CA ALA A 433 25.94 -1.26 -10.75
C ALA A 433 26.83 -1.85 -9.65
N LEU A 434 26.23 -2.55 -8.69
CA LEU A 434 26.93 -3.15 -7.56
C LEU A 434 27.89 -4.29 -7.98
N THR A 435 27.51 -5.08 -8.98
CA THR A 435 28.30 -6.23 -9.44
C THR A 435 29.39 -5.89 -10.45
N SER A 436 29.33 -4.69 -11.06
CA SER A 436 30.35 -4.22 -12.02
C SER A 436 31.69 -3.82 -11.38
N GLY A 437 31.71 -3.63 -10.05
CA GLY A 437 32.90 -3.34 -9.25
C GLY A 437 33.27 -4.48 -8.29
N SER A 438 34.39 -4.31 -7.59
CA SER A 438 34.73 -5.18 -6.46
C SER A 438 33.68 -5.04 -5.36
N HIS A 439 33.14 -6.17 -4.90
CA HIS A 439 32.08 -6.22 -3.91
C HIS A 439 32.29 -7.43 -2.99
N THR A 440 31.64 -7.39 -1.83
CA THR A 440 31.61 -8.51 -0.89
C THR A 440 30.27 -9.21 -1.03
N ALA A 441 30.28 -10.48 -1.42
CA ALA A 441 29.10 -11.31 -1.47
C ALA A 441 28.76 -11.84 -0.06
N LEU A 442 27.47 -11.92 0.24
CA LEU A 442 26.93 -12.46 1.48
C LEU A 442 26.05 -13.67 1.15
N PHE A 443 26.01 -14.65 2.05
CA PHE A 443 25.26 -15.89 1.85
C PHE A 443 24.62 -16.28 3.16
N GLU A 444 23.39 -16.77 3.10
CA GLU A 444 22.67 -17.16 4.30
C GLU A 444 21.76 -18.35 4.04
N ALA A 445 21.77 -19.27 4.99
CA ALA A 445 20.86 -20.39 5.07
C ALA A 445 20.13 -20.36 6.41
N ARG A 446 18.80 -20.53 6.38
CA ARG A 446 17.98 -20.69 7.58
C ARG A 446 17.14 -21.96 7.49
N LEU A 447 17.07 -22.69 8.59
CA LEU A 447 16.05 -23.72 8.79
C LEU A 447 14.80 -23.05 9.36
N VAL A 448 13.73 -23.07 8.57
CA VAL A 448 12.46 -22.40 8.90
C VAL A 448 11.37 -23.42 9.15
N THR A 449 10.34 -23.01 9.88
CA THR A 449 9.11 -23.82 9.99
C THR A 449 8.42 -23.82 8.62
N PRO A 450 7.93 -24.98 8.13
CA PRO A 450 7.29 -25.05 6.83
C PRO A 450 6.11 -24.08 6.70
N GLY A 451 6.00 -23.45 5.52
CA GLY A 451 4.83 -22.65 5.17
C GLY A 451 4.95 -21.14 5.40
N GLN A 452 6.09 -20.65 5.90
CA GLN A 452 6.39 -19.21 5.92
C GLN A 452 6.56 -18.64 4.49
N THR A 453 6.43 -17.33 4.32
CA THR A 453 6.68 -16.63 3.04
C THR A 453 7.39 -15.31 3.31
N GLY A 454 8.00 -14.71 2.29
CA GLY A 454 8.71 -13.44 2.38
C GLY A 454 10.21 -13.57 2.09
N ASP A 455 10.93 -12.46 2.17
CA ASP A 455 12.36 -12.40 1.85
C ASP A 455 13.28 -12.49 3.09
N ASP A 456 12.69 -12.51 4.29
CA ASP A 456 13.41 -12.62 5.56
C ASP A 456 12.62 -13.43 6.63
N PRO A 457 12.39 -14.74 6.42
CA PRO A 457 11.62 -15.56 7.35
C PRO A 457 12.31 -15.81 8.68
N GLU A 458 11.53 -15.98 9.74
CA GLU A 458 12.03 -16.42 11.05
C GLU A 458 12.53 -17.87 11.00
N GLY A 459 13.75 -18.11 11.45
CA GLY A 459 14.35 -19.44 11.48
C GLY A 459 15.70 -19.51 12.16
N GLU A 460 16.20 -20.73 12.30
CA GLU A 460 17.54 -21.01 12.83
C GLU A 460 18.57 -20.82 11.71
N THR A 461 19.52 -19.90 11.88
CA THR A 461 20.62 -19.74 10.94
C THR A 461 21.57 -20.94 11.05
N ILE A 462 21.98 -21.46 9.90
CA ILE A 462 22.92 -22.58 9.81
C ILE A 462 24.09 -22.22 8.89
N ASP A 463 25.29 -22.63 9.26
CA ASP A 463 26.49 -22.26 8.50
C ASP A 463 26.47 -22.94 7.12
N LEU A 464 26.39 -22.09 6.09
CA LEU A 464 26.45 -22.49 4.70
C LEU A 464 27.91 -22.59 4.26
N LEU A 465 28.34 -23.80 3.89
CA LEU A 465 29.72 -24.10 3.48
C LEU A 465 29.92 -23.96 1.96
N GLY A 466 28.83 -24.02 1.20
CA GLY A 466 28.81 -23.80 -0.24
C GLY A 466 27.61 -24.46 -0.91
N GLY A 467 27.58 -24.41 -2.23
CA GLY A 467 26.52 -24.98 -3.05
C GLY A 467 25.97 -24.00 -4.07
N ASP A 468 24.79 -24.31 -4.59
CA ASP A 468 24.12 -23.49 -5.57
C ASP A 468 22.59 -23.69 -5.55
N VAL A 469 21.90 -22.74 -6.17
CA VAL A 469 20.48 -22.86 -6.53
C VAL A 469 20.37 -22.84 -8.05
N GLN A 470 19.88 -23.94 -8.61
CA GLN A 470 19.60 -24.07 -10.04
C GLN A 470 18.13 -23.78 -10.32
N TYR A 471 17.89 -22.82 -11.20
CA TYR A 471 16.58 -22.49 -11.76
C TYR A 471 16.46 -22.99 -13.20
N ASP A 472 15.33 -23.61 -13.57
CA ASP A 472 15.05 -24.07 -14.94
C ASP A 472 13.58 -23.87 -15.32
N ALA A 473 13.31 -23.00 -16.29
CA ALA A 473 11.97 -22.72 -16.82
C ALA A 473 11.27 -23.92 -17.47
N THR A 474 12.00 -24.99 -17.79
CA THR A 474 11.49 -26.16 -18.50
C THR A 474 11.26 -27.37 -17.62
N ALA A 475 11.69 -27.30 -16.36
CA ALA A 475 11.58 -28.38 -15.39
C ALA A 475 10.25 -28.36 -14.62
N ASP A 476 9.91 -29.48 -14.00
CA ASP A 476 8.76 -29.57 -13.09
C ASP A 476 9.01 -28.87 -11.76
N ILE A 477 10.25 -28.94 -11.28
CA ILE A 477 10.76 -28.16 -10.17
C ILE A 477 11.45 -26.94 -10.75
N TYR A 478 10.96 -25.74 -10.42
CA TYR A 478 11.50 -24.52 -11.00
C TYR A 478 12.85 -24.16 -10.39
N ALA A 479 13.01 -24.35 -9.08
CA ALA A 479 14.24 -24.12 -8.35
C ALA A 479 14.67 -25.35 -7.55
N ASN A 480 15.94 -25.73 -7.63
CA ASN A 480 16.51 -26.85 -6.90
C ASN A 480 17.83 -26.42 -6.26
N ALA A 481 17.92 -26.50 -4.94
CA ALA A 481 19.11 -26.17 -4.17
C ALA A 481 19.94 -27.43 -3.91
N SER A 482 21.25 -27.33 -4.15
CA SER A 482 22.23 -28.32 -3.72
C SER A 482 23.23 -27.62 -2.81
N VAL A 483 23.18 -27.91 -1.51
CA VAL A 483 23.98 -27.18 -0.50
C VAL A 483 24.79 -28.09 0.38
N SER A 484 25.90 -27.56 0.88
CA SER A 484 26.71 -28.16 1.93
C SER A 484 26.61 -27.30 3.18
N LEU A 485 26.16 -27.88 4.28
CA LEU A 485 25.92 -27.19 5.55
C LEU A 485 26.80 -27.76 6.66
N ALA A 486 27.20 -26.92 7.62
CA ALA A 486 27.72 -27.42 8.88
C ALA A 486 26.56 -27.95 9.72
N GLY A 487 26.69 -29.17 10.25
CA GLY A 487 25.65 -29.76 11.08
C GLY A 487 25.97 -31.17 11.51
N GLU A 488 25.10 -31.75 12.33
CA GLU A 488 25.18 -33.16 12.73
C GLU A 488 24.29 -34.03 11.84
N TRP A 489 24.73 -35.27 11.62
CA TRP A 489 23.92 -36.29 10.94
C TRP A 489 22.57 -36.50 11.66
N PRO A 490 21.43 -36.43 10.96
CA PRO A 490 20.13 -36.68 11.57
C PRO A 490 19.99 -38.15 11.96
N ARG A 491 19.77 -38.42 13.25
CA ARG A 491 19.55 -39.74 13.83
C ARG A 491 18.09 -40.01 14.16
N ARG A 492 17.26 -38.95 14.22
CA ARG A 492 15.83 -39.00 14.54
C ARG A 492 15.05 -38.26 13.46
N ALA A 493 13.78 -38.64 13.30
CA ALA A 493 12.90 -38.01 12.33
C ALA A 493 12.64 -36.51 12.60
N THR A 494 12.84 -36.08 13.85
CA THR A 494 12.67 -34.69 14.30
C THR A 494 13.95 -33.86 14.22
N ASP A 495 15.08 -34.46 13.84
CA ASP A 495 16.34 -33.72 13.79
C ASP A 495 16.28 -32.68 12.66
N PRO A 496 16.89 -31.49 12.81
CA PRO A 496 16.65 -30.35 11.92
C PRO A 496 16.96 -30.62 10.44
N LEU A 497 17.94 -31.49 10.15
CA LEU A 497 18.39 -31.84 8.81
C LEU A 497 17.77 -33.15 8.28
N ALA A 498 16.78 -33.70 8.96
CA ALA A 498 16.07 -34.89 8.50
C ALA A 498 15.10 -34.54 7.35
N PRO A 499 15.04 -35.33 6.26
CA PRO A 499 14.26 -35.01 5.06
C PRO A 499 12.75 -35.35 5.20
N TYR A 500 12.20 -35.34 6.42
CA TYR A 500 10.84 -35.81 6.71
C TYR A 500 9.83 -34.66 6.90
N GLY A 501 10.14 -33.47 6.41
CA GLY A 501 9.20 -32.34 6.35
C GLY A 501 9.03 -31.56 7.66
N ALA A 502 9.90 -31.77 8.66
CA ALA A 502 9.88 -30.98 9.89
C ALA A 502 10.32 -29.52 9.70
N ARG A 503 11.14 -29.26 8.66
CA ARG A 503 11.75 -27.96 8.34
C ARG A 503 11.80 -27.75 6.83
N GLU A 504 11.87 -26.50 6.42
CA GLU A 504 12.32 -26.08 5.09
C GLU A 504 13.65 -25.35 5.20
N LEU A 505 14.43 -25.39 4.13
CA LEU A 505 15.64 -24.60 3.98
C LEU A 505 15.29 -23.31 3.23
N PHE A 506 15.51 -22.17 3.85
CA PHE A 506 15.46 -20.86 3.20
C PHE A 506 16.88 -20.44 2.82
N LEU A 507 17.06 -19.94 1.60
CA LEU A 507 18.35 -19.46 1.09
C LEU A 507 18.23 -18.04 0.56
N ARG A 508 19.21 -17.20 0.88
CA ARG A 508 19.36 -15.88 0.27
C ARG A 508 20.83 -15.54 -0.01
N ARG A 509 21.06 -14.71 -1.02
CA ARG A 509 22.38 -14.19 -1.38
C ARG A 509 22.33 -12.67 -1.43
N GLY A 510 23.32 -12.03 -0.82
CA GLY A 510 23.37 -10.57 -0.71
C GLY A 510 24.67 -9.96 -1.23
N ILE A 511 24.69 -8.63 -1.28
CA ILE A 511 25.88 -7.82 -1.54
C ILE A 511 26.01 -6.79 -0.42
N ALA A 512 27.18 -6.75 0.21
CA ALA A 512 27.46 -5.74 1.23
C ALA A 512 27.70 -4.37 0.58
N THR A 513 26.98 -3.35 1.05
CA THR A 513 27.02 -1.98 0.50
C THR A 513 27.55 -0.94 1.49
N GLY A 514 27.57 -1.27 2.80
CA GLY A 514 27.93 -0.36 3.88
C GLY A 514 26.75 0.39 4.50
N ASP A 515 25.69 0.64 3.71
CA ASP A 515 24.45 1.35 4.11
C ASP A 515 23.23 0.43 3.94
N GLY A 516 23.23 -0.70 4.66
CA GLY A 516 22.18 -1.73 4.55
C GLY A 516 22.44 -2.69 3.39
N ASP A 517 22.74 -3.96 3.73
CA ASP A 517 23.05 -4.98 2.76
C ASP A 517 21.86 -5.26 1.83
N VAL A 518 22.14 -5.46 0.54
CA VAL A 518 21.10 -5.79 -0.43
C VAL A 518 20.99 -7.29 -0.53
N TRP A 519 19.89 -7.85 0.01
CA TRP A 519 19.61 -9.28 -0.01
C TRP A 519 18.66 -9.66 -1.15
N VAL A 520 18.90 -10.81 -1.75
CA VAL A 520 17.99 -11.44 -2.71
C VAL A 520 17.63 -12.83 -2.21
N SER A 521 16.34 -13.05 -1.97
CA SER A 521 15.83 -14.38 -1.66
C SER A 521 15.95 -15.31 -2.86
N LEU A 522 16.45 -16.52 -2.59
CA LEU A 522 16.62 -17.57 -3.60
C LEU A 522 15.50 -18.61 -3.52
N GLY A 523 14.83 -18.77 -2.38
CA GLY A 523 13.67 -19.65 -2.26
C GLY A 523 13.55 -20.36 -0.92
N TYR A 524 12.44 -21.08 -0.81
CA TYR A 524 12.13 -22.03 0.24
C TYR A 524 12.16 -23.43 -0.35
N PHE A 525 12.95 -24.30 0.26
CA PHE A 525 13.27 -25.60 -0.29
C PHE A 525 12.95 -26.71 0.69
N ARG A 526 12.30 -27.76 0.19
CA ARG A 526 12.02 -28.97 0.97
C ARG A 526 13.28 -29.80 1.08
N LEU A 527 13.68 -30.22 2.27
CA LEU A 527 14.78 -31.17 2.44
C LEU A 527 14.36 -32.53 1.86
N ASN A 528 14.99 -32.95 0.75
CA ASN A 528 14.58 -34.16 0.03
C ASN A 528 15.58 -35.31 0.16
N SER A 529 16.88 -35.00 0.23
CA SER A 529 17.91 -35.97 0.59
C SER A 529 18.99 -35.33 1.45
N THR A 530 19.49 -36.12 2.41
CA THR A 530 20.57 -35.75 3.33
C THR A 530 21.70 -36.77 3.22
N GLY A 531 22.90 -36.32 2.91
CA GLY A 531 24.12 -37.12 2.82
C GLY A 531 25.27 -36.53 3.63
N GLU A 532 26.27 -37.34 3.93
CA GLU A 532 27.56 -36.88 4.46
C GLU A 532 28.57 -36.80 3.32
N ASP A 533 29.36 -35.73 3.29
CA ASP A 533 30.52 -35.61 2.39
C ASP A 533 31.80 -36.18 3.03
N ASP A 534 32.92 -36.20 2.32
CA ASP A 534 34.20 -36.69 2.85
C ASP A 534 34.66 -35.89 4.09
N VAL A 535 35.24 -36.59 5.08
CA VAL A 535 35.77 -35.99 6.32
C VAL A 535 36.81 -34.92 5.99
N THR A 536 36.55 -33.67 6.40
CA THR A 536 37.48 -32.57 6.17
C THR A 536 38.65 -32.60 7.16
N ALA A 537 39.75 -31.88 6.84
CA ALA A 537 40.93 -31.81 7.70
C ALA A 537 40.69 -31.21 9.10
N SER A 538 39.55 -30.53 9.31
CA SER A 538 39.11 -29.99 10.61
C SER A 538 38.33 -31.01 11.47
N GLY A 539 38.04 -32.21 10.94
CA GLY A 539 37.28 -33.26 11.63
C GLY A 539 35.76 -33.05 11.64
N GLN A 540 35.24 -32.00 11.00
CA GLN A 540 33.81 -31.83 10.73
C GLN A 540 33.45 -32.50 9.39
N VAL A 541 32.29 -33.15 9.36
CA VAL A 541 31.72 -33.81 8.18
C VAL A 541 30.58 -32.93 7.68
N PRO A 542 30.73 -32.25 6.53
CA PRO A 542 29.66 -31.45 5.95
C PRO A 542 28.44 -32.31 5.61
N ILE A 543 27.25 -31.73 5.80
CA ILE A 543 25.99 -32.35 5.40
C ILE A 543 25.58 -31.82 4.04
N ALA A 544 25.56 -32.71 3.05
CA ALA A 544 25.12 -32.42 1.69
C ALA A 544 23.60 -32.61 1.58
N LEU A 545 22.90 -31.58 1.11
CA LEU A 545 21.45 -31.60 0.90
C LEU A 545 21.11 -31.38 -0.58
N THR A 546 20.07 -32.07 -1.04
CA THR A 546 19.33 -31.70 -2.26
C THR A 546 17.92 -31.30 -1.85
N CYS A 547 17.51 -30.10 -2.26
CA CYS A 547 16.29 -29.48 -1.80
C CYS A 547 15.54 -28.83 -2.97
N PRO A 548 14.55 -29.50 -3.59
CA PRO A 548 13.67 -28.87 -4.56
C PRO A 548 12.75 -27.84 -3.89
N ASP A 549 12.24 -26.90 -4.68
CA ASP A 549 11.22 -25.96 -4.22
C ASP A 549 9.91 -26.64 -3.80
N ARG A 550 8.97 -25.82 -3.31
CA ARG A 550 7.64 -26.26 -2.84
C ARG A 550 6.79 -26.96 -3.90
N MET A 551 7.13 -26.88 -5.19
CA MET A 551 6.42 -27.64 -6.23
C MET A 551 6.56 -29.15 -6.00
N ALA A 552 7.63 -29.60 -5.35
CA ALA A 552 7.82 -31.00 -5.00
C ALA A 552 6.67 -31.56 -4.14
N ALA A 553 6.09 -30.75 -3.24
CA ALA A 553 4.94 -31.17 -2.44
C ALA A 553 3.70 -31.38 -3.32
N ILE A 554 3.43 -30.48 -4.26
CA ILE A 554 2.31 -30.58 -5.23
C ILE A 554 2.47 -31.79 -6.14
N ILE A 555 3.70 -32.13 -6.52
CA ILE A 555 4.01 -33.30 -7.35
C ILE A 555 3.72 -34.60 -6.58
N ASP A 556 4.13 -34.66 -5.31
CA ASP A 556 3.97 -35.85 -4.48
C ASP A 556 2.51 -36.06 -4.03
N ASP A 557 1.76 -34.99 -3.79
CA ASP A 557 0.33 -35.03 -3.39
C ASP A 557 -0.61 -35.29 -4.57
N ARG A 558 -0.52 -36.52 -5.10
CA ARG A 558 -1.39 -37.03 -6.16
C ARG A 558 -2.82 -37.25 -5.68
N PHE A 559 -3.78 -37.07 -6.58
CA PHE A 559 -5.18 -37.31 -6.24
C PHE A 559 -5.44 -38.79 -5.95
N MET A 560 -6.00 -39.09 -4.77
CA MET A 560 -6.41 -40.46 -4.39
C MET A 560 -7.68 -40.93 -5.11
N ALA A 561 -8.45 -40.00 -5.68
CA ALA A 561 -9.61 -40.25 -6.53
C ALA A 561 -9.76 -39.08 -7.52
N PRO A 562 -10.38 -39.26 -8.70
CA PRO A 562 -10.56 -38.19 -9.67
C PRO A 562 -11.19 -36.94 -9.05
N ARG A 563 -10.55 -35.79 -9.23
CA ARG A 563 -11.00 -34.52 -8.66
C ARG A 563 -11.83 -33.76 -9.68
N GLN A 564 -13.12 -33.58 -9.39
CA GLN A 564 -14.00 -32.75 -10.20
C GLN A 564 -13.93 -31.28 -9.76
N LEU A 565 -13.73 -30.41 -10.73
CA LEU A 565 -13.84 -28.95 -10.62
C LEU A 565 -15.16 -28.53 -11.26
N ALA A 566 -16.00 -27.80 -10.53
CA ALA A 566 -17.30 -27.35 -11.02
C ALA A 566 -17.17 -26.13 -11.95
N ALA A 567 -18.06 -26.04 -12.94
CA ALA A 567 -18.25 -24.84 -13.74
C ALA A 567 -18.65 -23.63 -12.88
N GLY A 568 -18.37 -22.41 -13.36
CA GLY A 568 -18.72 -21.14 -12.71
C GLY A 568 -17.80 -20.73 -11.56
N ARG A 569 -16.92 -21.61 -11.07
CA ARG A 569 -15.89 -21.25 -10.10
C ARG A 569 -14.83 -20.37 -10.75
N THR A 570 -14.31 -19.39 -10.01
CA THR A 570 -13.16 -18.60 -10.46
C THR A 570 -11.89 -19.45 -10.48
N VAL A 571 -11.00 -19.17 -11.45
CA VAL A 571 -9.72 -19.85 -11.60
C VAL A 571 -8.85 -19.64 -10.37
N GLY A 572 -8.85 -18.41 -9.82
CA GLY A 572 -8.14 -18.07 -8.59
C GLY A 572 -8.55 -18.96 -7.42
N ALA A 573 -9.87 -19.12 -7.20
CA ALA A 573 -10.36 -19.99 -6.13
C ALA A 573 -9.98 -21.46 -6.36
N VAL A 574 -10.05 -21.94 -7.60
CA VAL A 574 -9.69 -23.33 -7.94
C VAL A 574 -8.20 -23.60 -7.73
N ILE A 575 -7.31 -22.71 -8.19
CA ILE A 575 -5.86 -22.87 -8.00
C ILE A 575 -5.54 -22.79 -6.51
N ARG A 576 -6.10 -21.82 -5.78
CA ARG A 576 -5.89 -21.68 -4.33
C ARG A 576 -6.35 -22.94 -3.57
N ASP A 577 -7.52 -23.50 -3.89
CA ASP A 577 -7.97 -24.77 -3.29
C ASP A 577 -6.98 -25.91 -3.56
N LEU A 578 -6.63 -26.10 -4.84
CA LEU A 578 -5.76 -27.21 -5.25
C LEU A 578 -4.39 -27.14 -4.59
N VAL A 579 -3.86 -25.94 -4.37
CA VAL A 579 -2.56 -25.72 -3.74
C VAL A 579 -2.65 -25.84 -2.23
N THR A 580 -3.68 -25.26 -1.60
CA THR A 580 -3.85 -25.26 -0.14
C THR A 580 -4.28 -26.62 0.42
N GLU A 581 -4.89 -27.49 -0.39
CA GLU A 581 -5.09 -28.90 -0.05
C GLU A 581 -3.77 -29.64 0.23
N THR A 582 -2.70 -29.28 -0.47
CA THR A 582 -1.36 -29.85 -0.26
C THR A 582 -0.56 -29.06 0.77
N MET A 583 -0.66 -27.73 0.74
CA MET A 583 0.09 -26.80 1.60
C MET A 583 -0.86 -25.73 2.15
N PRO A 584 -1.49 -25.94 3.32
CA PRO A 584 -2.55 -25.06 3.83
C PRO A 584 -2.19 -23.58 3.97
N SER A 585 -0.92 -23.26 4.20
CA SER A 585 -0.42 -21.87 4.34
C SER A 585 0.12 -21.27 3.04
N ALA A 586 0.05 -21.98 1.90
CA ALA A 586 0.57 -21.49 0.64
C ALA A 586 -0.21 -20.27 0.15
N VAL A 587 0.52 -19.24 -0.27
CA VAL A 587 -0.05 -18.04 -0.88
C VAL A 587 0.15 -18.11 -2.40
N VAL A 588 -0.88 -17.72 -3.15
CA VAL A 588 -0.88 -17.71 -4.63
C VAL A 588 -1.07 -16.28 -5.12
N ASP A 589 -0.11 -15.80 -5.91
CA ASP A 589 -0.15 -14.47 -6.51
C ASP A 589 -0.39 -14.58 -8.03
N PHE A 590 -1.27 -13.72 -8.54
CA PHE A 590 -1.56 -13.57 -9.96
C PHE A 590 -1.00 -12.22 -10.47
N ASP A 591 -0.59 -12.17 -11.74
CA ASP A 591 -0.08 -10.94 -12.36
C ASP A 591 -1.17 -10.08 -13.02
N ASP A 592 -2.38 -10.59 -13.18
CA ASP A 592 -3.53 -9.90 -13.76
C ASP A 592 -4.87 -10.50 -13.31
N GLU A 593 -5.97 -10.04 -13.93
CA GLU A 593 -7.34 -10.44 -13.64
C GLU A 593 -7.67 -11.91 -13.99
N PHE A 594 -6.70 -12.72 -14.45
CA PHE A 594 -6.92 -14.14 -14.75
C PHE A 594 -7.49 -14.91 -13.55
N GLU A 595 -7.21 -14.48 -12.31
CA GLU A 595 -7.77 -15.09 -11.11
C GLU A 595 -9.30 -15.01 -11.04
N PHE A 596 -9.91 -13.99 -11.65
CA PHE A 596 -11.35 -13.76 -11.65
C PHE A 596 -12.06 -14.45 -12.81
N ALA A 597 -11.31 -14.95 -13.80
CA ALA A 597 -11.89 -15.73 -14.89
C ALA A 597 -12.59 -16.98 -14.35
N THR A 598 -13.76 -17.33 -14.89
CA THR A 598 -14.53 -18.50 -14.43
C THR A 598 -14.33 -19.72 -15.31
N LEU A 599 -14.32 -20.91 -14.71
CA LEU A 599 -14.37 -22.18 -15.43
C LEU A 599 -15.68 -22.27 -16.21
N ALA A 600 -15.60 -22.24 -17.55
CA ALA A 600 -16.78 -22.30 -18.41
C ALA A 600 -17.51 -23.66 -18.34
N ARG A 601 -16.87 -24.70 -17.82
CA ARG A 601 -17.44 -26.04 -17.66
C ARG A 601 -16.75 -26.79 -16.53
N SER A 602 -17.33 -27.92 -16.15
CA SER A 602 -16.71 -28.82 -15.18
C SER A 602 -15.53 -29.56 -15.81
N VAL A 603 -14.43 -29.67 -15.08
CA VAL A 603 -13.20 -30.37 -15.51
C VAL A 603 -12.82 -31.42 -14.47
N ILE A 604 -12.26 -32.54 -14.91
CA ILE A 604 -11.86 -33.63 -14.01
C ILE A 604 -10.35 -33.81 -14.09
N GLY A 605 -9.67 -33.53 -12.98
CA GLY A 605 -8.30 -33.99 -12.76
C GLY A 605 -8.28 -35.49 -12.47
N GLN A 606 -7.38 -36.21 -13.13
CA GLN A 606 -7.20 -37.65 -12.92
C GLN A 606 -6.30 -37.88 -11.70
N GLU A 607 -5.03 -38.24 -11.92
CA GLU A 607 -4.12 -38.62 -10.84
C GLU A 607 -3.10 -37.53 -10.48
N SER A 608 -2.76 -36.62 -11.41
CA SER A 608 -1.72 -35.61 -11.20
C SER A 608 -2.33 -34.24 -10.91
N ARG A 609 -2.05 -33.73 -9.71
CA ARG A 609 -2.41 -32.37 -9.29
C ARG A 609 -1.65 -31.32 -10.09
N LEU A 610 -0.36 -31.51 -10.29
CA LEU A 610 0.49 -30.62 -11.09
C LEU A 610 -0.02 -30.51 -12.53
N GLU A 611 -0.36 -31.63 -13.20
CA GLU A 611 -0.83 -31.56 -14.59
C GLU A 611 -2.19 -30.85 -14.70
N LEU A 612 -3.08 -31.00 -13.72
CA LEU A 612 -4.33 -30.23 -13.68
C LEU A 612 -4.06 -28.72 -13.53
N LEU A 613 -3.21 -28.33 -12.57
CA LEU A 613 -2.82 -26.92 -12.37
C LEU A 613 -2.16 -26.33 -13.62
N ARG A 614 -1.26 -27.10 -14.26
CA ARG A 614 -0.59 -26.70 -15.50
C ARG A 614 -1.55 -26.54 -16.66
N ASP A 615 -2.53 -27.42 -16.80
CA ASP A 615 -3.51 -27.29 -17.88
C ASP A 615 -4.37 -26.03 -17.69
N ILE A 616 -4.74 -25.72 -16.44
CA ILE A 616 -5.42 -24.46 -16.08
C ILE A 616 -4.57 -23.26 -16.47
N CYS A 617 -3.30 -23.22 -16.06
CA CYS A 617 -2.42 -22.10 -16.37
C CYS A 617 -2.16 -21.97 -17.89
N LYS A 618 -1.87 -23.07 -18.60
CA LYS A 618 -1.62 -23.07 -20.05
C LYS A 618 -2.84 -22.63 -20.85
N ALA A 619 -4.04 -23.05 -20.46
CA ALA A 619 -5.28 -22.60 -21.10
C ALA A 619 -5.50 -21.09 -20.93
N GLY A 620 -4.99 -20.51 -19.84
CA GLY A 620 -4.95 -19.08 -19.59
C GLY A 620 -3.71 -18.33 -20.11
N ALA A 621 -2.86 -18.98 -20.92
CA ALA A 621 -1.60 -18.42 -21.40
C ALA A 621 -0.61 -18.02 -20.27
N LYS A 622 -0.67 -18.71 -19.13
CA LYS A 622 0.17 -18.49 -17.94
C LYS A 622 1.26 -19.54 -17.76
N VAL A 623 2.33 -19.14 -17.07
CA VAL A 623 3.30 -20.01 -16.39
C VAL A 623 3.07 -19.98 -14.88
N MET A 624 3.52 -21.05 -14.21
CA MET A 624 3.36 -21.20 -12.77
C MET A 624 4.65 -21.71 -12.13
N HIS A 625 5.15 -21.04 -11.11
CA HIS A 625 6.35 -21.43 -10.36
C HIS A 625 6.37 -20.84 -8.95
N PHE A 626 7.16 -21.39 -8.04
CA PHE A 626 7.40 -20.72 -6.75
C PHE A 626 8.45 -19.61 -6.90
N GLY A 627 8.20 -18.47 -6.26
CA GLY A 627 9.15 -17.35 -6.17
C GLY A 627 10.18 -17.54 -5.07
N GLY A 628 11.18 -16.64 -5.02
CA GLY A 628 12.15 -16.59 -3.92
C GLY A 628 11.47 -16.37 -2.56
N ASP A 629 10.38 -15.61 -2.55
CA ASP A 629 9.53 -15.34 -1.38
C ASP A 629 8.64 -16.52 -0.94
N GLY A 630 8.76 -17.68 -1.61
CA GLY A 630 8.01 -18.89 -1.25
C GLY A 630 6.54 -18.87 -1.68
N ARG A 631 6.09 -17.84 -2.41
CA ARG A 631 4.72 -17.74 -2.96
C ARG A 631 4.62 -18.40 -4.32
N LEU A 632 3.48 -19.02 -4.62
CA LEU A 632 3.21 -19.56 -5.95
C LEU A 632 2.82 -18.41 -6.89
N LYS A 633 3.60 -18.20 -7.93
CA LYS A 633 3.39 -17.16 -8.93
C LYS A 633 2.67 -17.76 -10.14
N VAL A 634 1.53 -17.19 -10.52
CA VAL A 634 0.82 -17.48 -11.78
C VAL A 634 0.93 -16.24 -12.64
N ARG A 635 1.74 -16.30 -13.72
CA ARG A 635 2.12 -15.11 -14.49
C ARG A 635 2.10 -15.33 -15.99
N SER A 636 1.90 -14.27 -16.74
CA SER A 636 2.20 -14.20 -18.16
C SER A 636 3.69 -14.36 -18.39
N LEU A 637 4.09 -14.88 -19.55
CA LEU A 637 5.49 -14.81 -19.94
C LEU A 637 5.89 -13.33 -20.08
N PRO A 638 7.06 -12.93 -19.56
CA PRO A 638 7.58 -11.58 -19.77
C PRO A 638 7.59 -11.23 -21.25
N GLY A 639 7.19 -10.00 -21.57
CA GLY A 639 7.25 -9.49 -22.93
C GLY A 639 8.69 -9.44 -23.46
N VAL A 640 8.82 -9.24 -24.77
CA VAL A 640 10.09 -9.07 -25.49
C VAL A 640 10.67 -7.66 -25.22
N GLU A 641 10.71 -7.25 -23.95
CA GLU A 641 11.10 -5.91 -23.51
C GLU A 641 12.62 -5.71 -23.53
N ALA A 642 13.04 -4.49 -23.18
CA ALA A 642 14.44 -4.13 -23.00
C ALA A 642 15.16 -5.11 -22.04
N PRO A 643 16.47 -5.37 -22.26
CA PRO A 643 17.23 -6.28 -21.41
C PRO A 643 17.23 -5.81 -19.94
N LEU A 644 16.89 -6.71 -19.02
CA LEU A 644 16.92 -6.49 -17.57
C LEU A 644 18.35 -6.52 -17.00
N TRP A 645 19.30 -7.11 -17.73
CA TRP A 645 20.68 -7.26 -17.29
C TRP A 645 21.67 -7.12 -18.46
N ASP A 646 22.80 -6.44 -18.22
CA ASP A 646 23.84 -6.20 -19.21
C ASP A 646 25.09 -7.03 -18.90
N ILE A 647 25.30 -8.08 -19.69
CA ILE A 647 26.40 -9.04 -19.57
C ILE A 647 27.48 -8.68 -20.59
N ALA A 648 28.31 -7.69 -20.26
CA ALA A 648 29.36 -7.20 -21.15
C ALA A 648 30.72 -7.87 -20.90
N ALA A 649 31.47 -8.14 -21.97
CA ALA A 649 32.91 -8.40 -21.92
C ALA A 649 33.71 -7.09 -21.80
N GLY A 650 34.96 -7.19 -21.35
CA GLY A 650 35.90 -6.07 -21.28
C GLY A 650 36.08 -5.53 -19.86
N GLU A 651 36.77 -4.41 -19.74
CA GLU A 651 36.99 -3.72 -18.47
C GLU A 651 35.65 -3.27 -17.86
N HIS A 652 35.43 -3.56 -16.58
CA HIS A 652 34.14 -3.38 -15.87
C HIS A 652 32.98 -4.24 -16.41
N GLY A 653 33.25 -5.16 -17.34
CA GLY A 653 32.30 -6.15 -17.82
C GLY A 653 32.12 -7.31 -16.84
N VAL A 654 30.93 -7.90 -16.82
CA VAL A 654 30.60 -9.05 -15.97
C VAL A 654 30.67 -10.40 -16.69
N LEU A 655 30.91 -10.43 -18.02
CA LEU A 655 31.04 -11.66 -18.79
C LEU A 655 32.40 -12.33 -18.57
N ILE A 656 32.39 -13.60 -18.15
CA ILE A 656 33.59 -14.41 -17.92
C ILE A 656 33.84 -15.38 -19.08
N LYS A 657 32.82 -16.15 -19.46
CA LYS A 657 32.88 -17.10 -20.59
C LYS A 657 31.54 -17.13 -21.32
N ALA A 658 31.58 -17.36 -22.62
CA ALA A 658 30.40 -17.66 -23.41
C ALA A 658 30.72 -18.75 -24.45
N SER A 659 29.79 -19.67 -24.67
CA SER A 659 29.81 -20.63 -25.77
C SER A 659 28.45 -20.67 -26.45
N ARG A 660 28.43 -21.00 -27.75
CA ARG A 660 27.24 -20.94 -28.60
C ARG A 660 27.07 -22.27 -29.34
N LYS A 661 25.85 -22.80 -29.42
CA LYS A 661 25.50 -24.03 -30.15
C LYS A 661 24.21 -23.83 -30.93
N LEU A 662 24.18 -24.27 -32.19
CA LEU A 662 22.96 -24.39 -32.99
C LEU A 662 22.40 -25.83 -32.94
N THR A 663 21.09 -26.01 -32.70
CA THR A 663 20.38 -27.30 -32.67
C THR A 663 18.95 -27.23 -33.22
N ARG A 664 18.53 -28.23 -34.00
CA ARG A 664 17.13 -28.36 -34.47
C ARG A 664 16.25 -29.12 -33.48
N GLU A 665 16.80 -29.62 -32.39
CA GLU A 665 16.06 -30.40 -31.41
C GLU A 665 15.05 -29.54 -30.65
N ARG A 666 13.81 -30.01 -30.53
CA ARG A 666 12.72 -29.38 -29.76
C ARG A 666 12.38 -27.92 -30.17
N VAL A 667 12.72 -27.53 -31.39
CA VAL A 667 12.31 -26.25 -31.99
C VAL A 667 11.01 -26.47 -32.75
N TYR A 668 9.93 -25.83 -32.29
CA TYR A 668 8.60 -25.91 -32.90
C TYR A 668 8.19 -24.52 -33.40
N ASN A 669 7.84 -24.42 -34.68
CA ASN A 669 7.45 -23.16 -35.31
C ASN A 669 5.97 -23.10 -35.68
N VAL A 670 5.20 -24.11 -35.28
CA VAL A 670 3.74 -24.18 -35.42
C VAL A 670 3.17 -24.78 -34.13
N ILE A 671 2.23 -24.10 -33.48
CA ILE A 671 1.46 -24.65 -32.36
C ILE A 671 0.01 -24.83 -32.80
N VAL A 672 -0.50 -26.05 -32.64
CA VAL A 672 -1.89 -26.40 -32.90
C VAL A 672 -2.60 -26.58 -31.56
N VAL A 673 -3.50 -25.66 -31.22
CA VAL A 673 -4.24 -25.68 -29.96
C VAL A 673 -5.69 -26.07 -30.22
N ARG A 674 -6.21 -27.05 -29.48
CA ARG A 674 -7.58 -27.56 -29.62
C ARG A 674 -8.31 -27.62 -28.30
N SER A 675 -9.61 -27.35 -28.31
CA SER A 675 -10.48 -27.71 -27.21
C SER A 675 -10.81 -29.21 -27.21
N SER A 676 -11.12 -29.77 -26.04
CA SER A 676 -11.52 -31.19 -25.92
C SER A 676 -12.61 -31.47 -24.89
N GLY A 677 -13.47 -30.49 -24.60
CA GLY A 677 -14.59 -30.72 -23.69
C GLY A 677 -15.60 -31.71 -24.27
N ALA A 678 -16.03 -32.68 -23.46
CA ALA A 678 -16.90 -33.79 -23.89
C ALA A 678 -18.31 -33.34 -24.33
N ASP A 679 -18.72 -32.14 -23.93
CA ASP A 679 -19.99 -31.47 -24.21
C ASP A 679 -19.97 -30.65 -25.52
N MET A 680 -18.85 -30.61 -26.25
CA MET A 680 -18.74 -29.81 -27.47
C MET A 680 -19.24 -30.55 -28.71
N ASN A 681 -20.11 -29.90 -29.48
CA ASN A 681 -20.56 -30.39 -30.79
C ASN A 681 -19.42 -30.43 -31.82
N ALA A 682 -18.43 -29.53 -31.71
CA ALA A 682 -17.21 -29.53 -32.51
C ALA A 682 -16.05 -28.90 -31.71
N PRO A 683 -14.83 -29.46 -31.75
CA PRO A 683 -13.65 -28.82 -31.18
C PRO A 683 -13.37 -27.47 -31.83
N VAL A 684 -13.05 -26.47 -31.00
CA VAL A 684 -12.54 -25.18 -31.47
C VAL A 684 -11.03 -25.27 -31.52
N GLN A 685 -10.42 -24.70 -32.55
CA GLN A 685 -8.98 -24.80 -32.80
C GLN A 685 -8.40 -23.45 -33.19
N ALA A 686 -7.14 -23.21 -32.79
CA ALA A 686 -6.28 -22.20 -33.38
C ALA A 686 -4.98 -22.85 -33.86
N ILE A 687 -4.41 -22.34 -34.95
CA ILE A 687 -3.06 -22.65 -35.40
C ILE A 687 -2.29 -21.34 -35.41
N VAL A 688 -1.22 -21.29 -34.61
CA VAL A 688 -0.30 -20.15 -34.62
C VAL A 688 1.05 -20.61 -35.14
N ALA A 689 1.71 -19.77 -35.91
CA ALA A 689 2.99 -20.11 -36.51
C ALA A 689 3.96 -18.93 -36.50
N ASP A 690 5.25 -19.25 -36.64
CA ASP A 690 6.28 -18.30 -37.02
C ASP A 690 6.04 -17.82 -38.45
N MET A 691 5.53 -16.59 -38.58
CA MET A 691 5.19 -15.97 -39.85
C MET A 691 6.23 -14.94 -40.29
N ASP A 692 7.36 -14.82 -39.59
CA ASP A 692 8.41 -13.85 -39.91
C ASP A 692 9.30 -14.36 -41.06
N PRO A 693 9.30 -13.73 -42.24
CA PRO A 693 10.13 -14.19 -43.36
C PRO A 693 11.64 -14.08 -43.09
N THR A 694 12.05 -13.30 -42.08
CA THR A 694 13.45 -13.14 -41.66
C THR A 694 13.88 -14.16 -40.61
N SER A 695 12.92 -14.88 -40.00
CA SER A 695 13.20 -15.89 -39.00
C SER A 695 13.81 -17.15 -39.63
N PRO A 696 14.88 -17.72 -39.05
CA PRO A 696 15.40 -19.02 -39.45
C PRO A 696 14.39 -20.15 -39.28
N THR A 697 13.36 -19.96 -38.45
CA THR A 697 12.26 -20.91 -38.21
C THR A 697 10.97 -20.54 -38.95
N TYR A 698 11.02 -19.61 -39.90
CA TYR A 698 9.87 -19.22 -40.72
C TYR A 698 9.12 -20.44 -41.27
N VAL A 699 7.81 -20.52 -41.04
CA VAL A 699 7.00 -21.71 -41.37
C VAL A 699 6.99 -22.08 -42.85
N ASN A 700 7.11 -21.08 -43.74
CA ASN A 700 7.17 -21.28 -45.19
C ASN A 700 8.61 -21.19 -45.73
N GLY A 701 9.61 -21.13 -44.85
CA GLY A 701 11.03 -21.11 -45.20
C GLY A 701 11.64 -22.52 -45.27
N PRO A 702 12.97 -22.62 -45.45
CA PRO A 702 13.70 -23.89 -45.55
C PRO A 702 13.60 -24.78 -44.30
N PHE A 703 13.28 -24.22 -43.13
CA PHE A 703 13.09 -24.99 -41.89
C PHE A 703 11.90 -25.95 -41.95
N GLY A 704 10.89 -25.60 -42.76
CA GLY A 704 9.66 -26.35 -42.92
C GLY A 704 8.75 -26.28 -41.70
N ARG A 705 7.65 -27.05 -41.73
CA ARG A 705 6.64 -27.06 -40.67
C ARG A 705 6.96 -28.11 -39.62
N VAL A 706 7.15 -27.69 -38.38
CA VAL A 706 7.42 -28.58 -37.23
C VAL A 706 6.36 -28.29 -36.15
N PRO A 707 5.21 -29.00 -36.20
CA PRO A 707 4.09 -28.71 -35.30
C PRO A 707 4.26 -29.33 -33.90
N ARG A 708 3.77 -28.62 -32.89
CA ARG A 708 3.46 -29.14 -31.56
C ARG A 708 1.96 -29.00 -31.29
N PHE A 709 1.38 -29.99 -30.63
CA PHE A 709 -0.05 -30.03 -30.34
C PHE A 709 -0.29 -29.77 -28.85
N TYR A 710 -1.32 -28.98 -28.55
CA TYR A 710 -1.86 -28.80 -27.20
C TYR A 710 -3.38 -28.93 -27.25
N THR A 711 -3.92 -29.64 -26.27
CA THR A 711 -5.34 -29.92 -26.19
C THR A 711 -5.79 -29.75 -24.75
N SER A 712 -6.88 -29.03 -24.51
CA SER A 712 -7.45 -28.85 -23.17
C SER A 712 -8.98 -28.77 -23.17
N PRO A 713 -9.66 -29.37 -22.18
CA PRO A 713 -11.11 -29.19 -21.99
C PRO A 713 -11.49 -27.79 -21.49
N LEU A 714 -10.52 -26.99 -21.00
CA LEU A 714 -10.76 -25.65 -20.45
C LEU A 714 -10.96 -24.58 -21.53
N LEU A 715 -10.47 -24.84 -22.74
CA LEU A 715 -10.59 -23.95 -23.88
C LEU A 715 -12.00 -24.02 -24.48
N THR A 716 -12.65 -22.88 -24.66
CA THR A 716 -14.03 -22.81 -25.18
C THR A 716 -14.16 -21.93 -26.42
N THR A 717 -13.18 -21.05 -26.67
CA THR A 717 -13.21 -20.09 -27.79
C THR A 717 -11.93 -20.15 -28.63
N ALA A 718 -12.02 -19.66 -29.87
CA ALA A 718 -10.86 -19.57 -30.76
C ALA A 718 -9.82 -18.56 -30.26
N ALA A 719 -10.26 -17.49 -29.57
CA ALA A 719 -9.37 -16.52 -28.94
C ALA A 719 -8.52 -17.17 -27.84
N GLN A 720 -9.15 -17.93 -26.93
CA GLN A 720 -8.40 -18.68 -25.91
C GLN A 720 -7.41 -19.68 -26.53
N CYS A 721 -7.82 -20.41 -27.58
CA CYS A 721 -6.91 -21.30 -28.29
C CYS A 721 -5.74 -20.54 -28.93
N HIS A 722 -6.00 -19.36 -29.47
CA HIS A 722 -4.99 -18.50 -30.07
C HIS A 722 -3.99 -18.02 -29.02
N ASP A 723 -4.47 -17.46 -27.90
CA ASP A 723 -3.62 -16.86 -26.86
C ASP A 723 -2.75 -17.91 -26.16
N ALA A 724 -3.34 -19.07 -25.82
CA ALA A 724 -2.57 -20.23 -25.34
C ALA A 724 -1.52 -20.68 -26.38
N GLY A 725 -1.89 -20.63 -27.67
CA GLY A 725 -0.99 -20.92 -28.77
C GLY A 725 0.20 -19.95 -28.84
N VAL A 726 -0.06 -18.65 -28.76
CA VAL A 726 0.96 -17.59 -28.80
C VAL A 726 1.94 -17.76 -27.63
N ALA A 727 1.45 -18.02 -26.43
CA ALA A 727 2.31 -18.25 -25.26
C ALA A 727 3.21 -19.49 -25.44
N LEU A 728 2.64 -20.62 -25.87
CA LEU A 728 3.39 -21.86 -26.12
C LEU A 728 4.39 -21.72 -27.27
N LEU A 729 4.04 -20.96 -28.31
CA LEU A 729 4.90 -20.68 -29.44
C LEU A 729 6.07 -19.80 -28.99
N SER A 730 5.82 -18.75 -28.21
CA SER A 730 6.87 -17.87 -27.67
C SER A 730 7.91 -18.62 -26.83
N GLN A 731 7.51 -19.68 -26.10
CA GLN A 731 8.46 -20.57 -25.38
C GLN A 731 9.27 -21.50 -26.31
N SER A 732 8.77 -21.73 -27.52
CA SER A 732 9.36 -22.62 -28.53
C SER A 732 10.19 -21.87 -29.58
N LEU A 733 9.98 -20.55 -29.69
CA LEU A 733 10.67 -19.65 -30.61
C LEU A 733 11.99 -19.14 -30.01
N GLY A 734 12.85 -18.68 -30.93
CA GLY A 734 14.27 -18.42 -30.71
C GLY A 734 15.06 -19.14 -31.79
N MET A 735 16.20 -18.60 -32.21
CA MET A 735 17.09 -19.41 -33.05
C MET A 735 17.35 -20.76 -32.35
N PRO A 736 17.65 -21.84 -33.09
CA PRO A 736 18.38 -23.04 -32.63
C PRO A 736 19.58 -22.81 -31.70
N TYR A 737 19.85 -21.57 -31.35
CA TYR A 737 21.00 -21.01 -30.73
C TYR A 737 20.83 -21.05 -29.21
N ASN A 738 21.47 -22.04 -28.61
CA ASN A 738 21.70 -22.07 -27.18
C ASN A 738 23.05 -21.40 -26.92
N ALA A 739 23.04 -20.33 -26.13
CA ALA A 739 24.27 -19.78 -25.57
C ALA A 739 24.37 -20.19 -24.11
N SER A 740 25.50 -20.79 -23.75
CA SER A 740 25.88 -20.99 -22.35
C SER A 740 26.80 -19.84 -21.95
N LEU A 741 26.46 -19.15 -20.87
CA LEU A 741 27.26 -18.04 -20.35
C LEU A 741 27.72 -18.32 -18.93
N THR A 742 28.85 -17.74 -18.58
CA THR A 742 29.40 -17.65 -17.24
C THR A 742 29.68 -16.17 -16.96
N ALA A 743 29.17 -15.66 -15.85
CA ALA A 743 29.26 -14.24 -15.51
C ALA A 743 29.43 -14.02 -14.00
N ILE A 744 29.88 -12.83 -13.63
CA ILE A 744 29.77 -12.37 -12.23
C ILE A 744 28.30 -12.45 -11.83
N CYS A 745 28.05 -13.00 -10.65
CA CYS A 745 26.70 -13.37 -10.27
C CYS A 745 25.82 -12.15 -10.00
N ASN A 746 24.73 -12.06 -10.77
CA ASN A 746 23.57 -11.28 -10.42
C ASN A 746 22.53 -12.23 -9.77
N PRO A 747 22.39 -12.26 -8.43
CA PRO A 747 21.48 -13.21 -7.76
C PRO A 747 19.99 -12.94 -8.02
N ALA A 748 19.62 -11.82 -8.62
CA ALA A 748 18.23 -11.47 -8.95
C ALA A 748 17.77 -12.00 -10.30
N ILE A 749 18.66 -12.40 -11.20
CA ILE A 749 18.27 -12.91 -12.53
C ILE A 749 17.56 -14.26 -12.40
N ARG A 750 16.47 -14.45 -13.14
CA ARG A 750 15.64 -15.66 -13.15
C ARG A 750 15.40 -16.15 -14.58
N PRO A 751 15.01 -17.42 -14.76
CA PRO A 751 14.46 -17.87 -16.03
C PRO A 751 13.33 -16.96 -16.53
N TRP A 752 13.24 -16.82 -17.86
CA TRP A 752 12.42 -15.88 -18.63
C TRP A 752 12.86 -14.41 -18.62
N ASP A 753 13.81 -14.01 -17.78
CA ASP A 753 14.37 -12.65 -17.84
C ASP A 753 15.17 -12.43 -19.13
N THR A 754 15.19 -11.20 -19.61
CA THR A 754 15.98 -10.79 -20.78
C THR A 754 17.35 -10.25 -20.34
N ALA A 755 18.41 -10.68 -21.01
CA ALA A 755 19.77 -10.19 -20.77
C ALA A 755 20.45 -9.85 -22.10
N ARG A 756 21.15 -8.71 -22.14
CA ARG A 756 21.95 -8.32 -23.31
C ARG A 756 23.39 -8.76 -23.10
N VAL A 757 23.88 -9.61 -23.99
CA VAL A 757 25.26 -10.10 -23.98
C VAL A 757 26.07 -9.27 -24.98
N THR A 758 27.12 -8.63 -24.50
CA THR A 758 28.10 -7.93 -25.35
C THR A 758 29.40 -8.72 -25.40
N TYR A 759 29.75 -9.21 -26.58
CA TYR A 759 30.92 -10.07 -26.78
C TYR A 759 32.21 -9.25 -26.96
N PRO A 760 33.40 -9.85 -26.80
CA PRO A 760 34.67 -9.14 -26.99
C PRO A 760 34.86 -8.53 -28.39
N THR A 761 34.16 -9.05 -29.40
CA THR A 761 34.13 -8.52 -30.76
C THR A 761 33.35 -7.21 -30.90
N GLY A 762 32.58 -6.83 -29.87
CA GLY A 762 31.67 -5.67 -29.87
C GLY A 762 30.23 -6.02 -30.28
N ASP A 763 29.98 -7.25 -30.75
CA ASP A 763 28.64 -7.71 -31.11
C ASP A 763 27.73 -7.75 -29.87
N ARG A 764 26.46 -7.41 -30.07
CA ARG A 764 25.44 -7.35 -29.01
C ARG A 764 24.23 -8.17 -29.40
N GLU A 765 23.86 -9.10 -28.53
CA GLU A 765 22.72 -9.99 -28.71
C GLU A 765 21.83 -9.89 -27.45
N VAL A 766 20.50 -9.92 -27.62
CA VAL A 766 19.57 -10.03 -26.49
C VAL A 766 19.16 -11.48 -26.38
N HIS A 767 19.20 -12.00 -25.17
CA HIS A 767 18.88 -13.38 -24.84
C HIS A 767 17.79 -13.47 -23.79
N ILE A 768 17.02 -14.54 -23.83
CA ILE A 768 16.11 -14.94 -22.75
C ILE A 768 16.80 -16.03 -21.94
N MET A 769 16.85 -15.86 -20.62
CA MET A 769 17.39 -16.85 -19.70
C MET A 769 16.46 -18.07 -19.66
N GLN A 770 16.97 -19.26 -19.95
CA GLN A 770 16.20 -20.51 -19.82
C GLN A 770 16.49 -21.18 -18.48
N SER A 771 17.75 -21.24 -18.10
CA SER A 771 18.20 -21.73 -16.80
C SER A 771 19.30 -20.84 -16.25
N VAL A 772 19.36 -20.77 -14.93
CA VAL A 772 20.31 -19.97 -14.17
C VAL A 772 20.77 -20.79 -12.97
N THR A 773 22.07 -20.90 -12.75
CA THR A 773 22.63 -21.46 -11.52
C THR A 773 23.31 -20.36 -10.75
N VAL A 774 22.74 -20.03 -9.58
CA VAL A 774 23.24 -19.01 -8.65
C VAL A 774 24.13 -19.70 -7.61
N PRO A 775 25.45 -19.43 -7.61
CA PRO A 775 26.34 -20.04 -6.63
C PRO A 775 26.18 -19.39 -5.25
N LEU A 776 26.42 -20.17 -4.21
CA LEU A 776 26.38 -19.80 -2.80
C LEU A 776 27.79 -19.69 -2.19
N ASP A 777 28.78 -19.44 -3.03
CA ASP A 777 30.15 -19.13 -2.65
C ASP A 777 30.69 -17.97 -3.51
N ALA A 778 31.79 -17.35 -3.05
CA ALA A 778 32.37 -16.19 -3.70
C ALA A 778 33.30 -16.52 -4.88
N ALA A 779 33.78 -17.76 -4.98
CA ALA A 779 34.76 -18.18 -5.98
C ALA A 779 34.09 -18.64 -7.29
N THR A 780 32.88 -19.16 -7.20
CA THR A 780 32.12 -19.70 -8.31
C THR A 780 31.32 -18.61 -9.01
N ALA A 781 31.37 -18.62 -10.34
CA ALA A 781 30.61 -17.70 -11.18
C ALA A 781 29.20 -18.22 -11.47
N LEU A 782 28.26 -17.30 -11.70
CA LEU A 782 26.93 -17.66 -12.18
C LEU A 782 27.05 -18.30 -13.57
N THR A 783 26.28 -19.35 -13.79
CA THR A 783 26.13 -19.95 -15.12
C THR A 783 24.69 -19.87 -15.59
N GLY A 784 24.48 -19.74 -16.89
CA GLY A 784 23.15 -19.71 -17.46
C GLY A 784 23.11 -20.30 -18.85
N ALA A 785 22.02 -20.99 -19.16
CA ALA A 785 21.68 -21.34 -20.54
C ALA A 785 20.62 -20.36 -21.03
N THR A 786 20.83 -19.85 -22.23
CA THR A 786 20.00 -18.81 -22.81
C THR A 786 19.63 -19.15 -24.24
N ARG A 787 18.57 -18.51 -24.73
CA ARG A 787 18.18 -18.54 -26.14
C ARG A 787 18.24 -17.13 -26.69
N GLU A 788 18.79 -16.97 -27.89
CA GLU A 788 18.77 -15.66 -28.54
C GLU A 788 17.34 -15.24 -28.85
N GLN A 789 17.05 -13.98 -28.53
CA GLN A 789 15.77 -13.35 -28.81
C GLN A 789 15.78 -12.84 -30.26
N THR A 790 15.15 -13.59 -31.17
CA THR A 790 14.76 -13.07 -32.48
C THR A 790 13.39 -12.41 -32.36
N ARG A 791 13.26 -11.17 -32.85
CA ARG A 791 11.93 -10.62 -33.12
C ARG A 791 11.29 -11.51 -34.17
N THR A 792 10.15 -12.09 -33.84
CA THR A 792 9.41 -12.98 -34.72
C THR A 792 7.97 -12.50 -34.80
N LEU A 793 7.52 -12.20 -36.01
CA LEU A 793 6.11 -12.01 -36.31
C LEU A 793 5.35 -13.33 -36.10
N ILE A 794 4.60 -13.43 -35.00
CA ILE A 794 3.64 -14.52 -34.77
C ILE A 794 2.34 -14.16 -35.49
N GLY A 795 1.83 -15.08 -36.30
CA GLY A 795 0.56 -14.89 -36.99
C GLY A 795 -0.35 -16.11 -36.89
N ALA A 796 -1.65 -15.87 -37.08
CA ALA A 796 -2.61 -16.93 -37.34
C ALA A 796 -2.26 -17.59 -38.68
N TYR A 797 -2.18 -18.91 -38.68
CA TYR A 797 -1.83 -19.72 -39.85
C TYR A 797 -3.05 -20.15 -40.65
#